data_AF-A0A8T1YSN8-F1
#
_entry.id   AF-A0A8T1YSN8-F1
#
_cell.length_a   1.000
_cell.length_b   1.000
_cell.length_c   1.000
_cell.angle_alpha   90.00
_cell.angle_beta   90.00
_cell.angle_gamma   90.00
#
_symmetry.space_group_name_H-M   'P 1'
#
loop_
_entity.id
_entity.type
_entity.pdbx_description
1 polymer ?
#
loop_
_entity_poly.entity_id
_entity_poly.type
_entity_poly.pdbx_seq_one_letter_code
_entity_poly.pdbx_strand_id
1 'polypeptide(L)'
;MVSKRKSRTSKNIEDSCIHLCSVFFRSFFYTLLAFLFFFLLYRCLSFTTGISHNNFHICIFSRKFNDPYCNTAGSKPGFQISSEENETLTGETAGDRVSGDPTKIFRNEDKKGYDVLKQVDKHKNLDSVRGDKDGFLKNDTFTGETAGDRVSKDPNKILRSEDKKEYDVHEQEDKPKNLDSSVPDQEHKPKNKVDLSSLIDLKAEEEYNKYIKPKSEEEGYALRAVIKYLYLQRSWLAPGDENINKSRSCEGKGVYVYDLPSKFNRDLLVGCNDILPGVDLCSYFKNEGFGEAIKNLGKGWFATHMYSLEPIVHSRVLKHPCRVYNESQAKLFYVPYYGGYDVLRWHYRNVSEDVKDRLGIEVLKWLESKESWRRNAGKDHVFVLGKITWDFRRDKVPWGSRFLELQEMQNPTKLLIERQPWQVNDIAIPHPTYFHPRTDDDITSWQIKIMSKPRPHLVSFAGGARPENPDNIRSTLIEQCVSSSSNQCRFLDCTNGGCKNPKNVLDLFQDSEFCLQPPGDSATRRSVFDSLISGCIPVIFTPYTAYYQYAWHLPEDHRRYSVYISEQDVKEKRVNVVEILKAKTLREKKDMRSYIIHQLLPGLVYGDSNAKFEKFRDAFDITFDSLLEKINKSE
;
A
#
# COMPACT_ATOMS: atom_id res chain seq x y z
N MET A 1 35.90 24.00 -82.72
CA MET A 1 37.34 24.03 -82.37
C MET A 1 37.54 25.08 -81.28
N VAL A 2 38.00 24.66 -80.08
CA VAL A 2 38.79 25.40 -79.04
C VAL A 2 38.12 26.69 -78.45
N SER A 3 38.02 27.00 -77.15
CA SER A 3 38.94 26.88 -76.02
C SER A 3 38.26 27.15 -74.66
N LYS A 4 38.93 26.72 -73.58
CA LYS A 4 38.62 26.84 -72.13
C LYS A 4 38.62 28.29 -71.57
N ARG A 5 37.89 28.54 -70.47
CA ARG A 5 38.47 29.12 -69.23
C ARG A 5 37.63 28.92 -67.94
N LYS A 6 38.37 28.91 -66.83
CA LYS A 6 38.09 28.47 -65.44
C LYS A 6 37.41 29.50 -64.53
N SER A 7 36.91 28.95 -63.43
CA SER A 7 36.38 29.46 -62.13
C SER A 7 37.22 30.47 -61.32
N ARG A 8 36.54 31.21 -60.42
CA ARG A 8 36.74 31.43 -58.93
C ARG A 8 36.20 32.85 -58.53
N THR A 9 35.58 33.19 -57.38
CA THR A 9 35.22 32.53 -56.09
C THR A 9 34.25 33.45 -55.29
N SER A 10 33.47 32.82 -54.38
CA SER A 10 33.03 33.22 -53.02
C SER A 10 33.51 34.55 -52.41
N LYS A 11 32.60 35.29 -51.74
CA LYS A 11 32.97 36.20 -50.61
C LYS A 11 31.89 36.68 -49.61
N ASN A 12 30.62 36.25 -49.63
CA ASN A 12 29.57 36.97 -48.86
C ASN A 12 28.86 36.21 -47.72
N ILE A 13 29.33 35.04 -47.27
CA ILE A 13 28.57 34.23 -46.29
C ILE A 13 29.24 34.10 -44.90
N GLU A 14 30.56 34.33 -44.78
CA GLU A 14 31.28 34.15 -43.50
C GLU A 14 31.11 35.32 -42.49
N ASP A 15 30.90 36.56 -42.94
CA ASP A 15 30.87 37.72 -42.02
C ASP A 15 29.56 37.86 -41.21
N SER A 16 28.47 37.23 -41.64
CA SER A 16 27.17 37.31 -40.95
C SER A 16 27.10 36.43 -39.69
N CYS A 17 27.78 35.28 -39.70
CA CYS A 17 27.74 34.32 -38.58
C CYS A 17 28.53 34.79 -37.35
N ILE A 18 29.64 35.51 -37.56
CA ILE A 18 30.52 35.95 -36.46
C ILE A 18 29.86 37.09 -35.67
N HIS A 19 29.12 37.97 -36.36
CA HIS A 19 28.44 39.08 -35.70
C HIS A 19 27.21 38.63 -34.89
N LEU A 20 26.44 37.66 -35.39
CA LEU A 20 25.29 37.09 -34.67
C LEU A 20 25.72 36.32 -33.40
N CYS A 21 26.78 35.52 -33.48
CA CYS A 21 27.28 34.76 -32.32
C CYS A 21 27.78 35.70 -31.22
N SER A 22 28.46 36.80 -31.55
CA SER A 22 28.97 37.75 -30.55
C SER A 22 27.87 38.47 -29.75
N VAL A 23 26.73 38.76 -30.39
CA VAL A 23 25.59 39.45 -29.76
C VAL A 23 24.82 38.52 -28.82
N PHE A 24 24.65 37.25 -29.23
CA PHE A 24 24.00 36.23 -28.39
C PHE A 24 24.80 35.91 -27.13
N PHE A 25 26.13 35.74 -27.24
CA PHE A 25 26.99 35.49 -26.08
C PHE A 25 27.04 36.68 -25.10
N ARG A 26 27.03 37.92 -25.61
CA ARG A 26 26.98 39.12 -24.76
C ARG A 26 25.66 39.21 -23.99
N SER A 27 24.53 38.96 -24.66
CA SER A 27 23.20 39.00 -24.04
C SER A 27 23.04 37.92 -22.97
N PHE A 28 23.53 36.71 -23.22
CA PHE A 28 23.48 35.62 -22.25
C PHE A 28 24.33 35.92 -21.00
N PHE A 29 25.52 36.49 -21.19
CA PHE A 29 26.43 36.84 -20.09
C PHE A 29 25.87 37.94 -19.17
N TYR A 30 25.27 39.00 -19.74
CA TYR A 30 24.62 40.04 -18.93
C TYR A 30 23.36 39.54 -18.20
N THR A 31 22.62 38.62 -18.80
CA THR A 31 21.46 37.99 -18.16
C THR A 31 21.88 37.15 -16.95
N LEU A 32 22.97 36.39 -17.08
CA LEU A 32 23.52 35.58 -15.99
C LEU A 32 24.07 36.44 -14.84
N LEU A 33 24.76 37.54 -15.18
CA LEU A 33 25.25 38.51 -14.19
C LEU A 33 24.11 39.23 -13.46
N ALA A 34 23.04 39.60 -14.17
CA ALA A 34 21.85 40.17 -13.54
C ALA A 34 21.18 39.16 -12.59
N PHE A 35 21.07 37.90 -12.99
CA PHE A 35 20.48 36.85 -12.15
C PHE A 35 21.32 36.59 -10.89
N LEU A 36 22.65 36.55 -11.00
CA LEU A 36 23.57 36.45 -9.86
C LEU A 36 23.47 37.67 -8.94
N PHE A 37 23.36 38.89 -9.49
CA PHE A 37 23.19 40.11 -8.71
C PHE A 37 21.86 40.12 -7.94
N PHE A 38 20.74 39.75 -8.58
CA PHE A 38 19.44 39.62 -7.91
C PHE A 38 19.40 38.48 -6.90
N PHE A 39 20.09 37.36 -7.16
CA PHE A 39 20.20 36.26 -6.20
C PHE A 39 21.01 36.64 -4.96
N LEU A 40 22.10 37.41 -5.12
CA LEU A 40 22.88 37.95 -4.02
C LEU A 40 22.11 39.03 -3.23
N LEU A 41 21.35 39.89 -3.91
CA LEU A 41 20.41 40.83 -3.28
C LEU A 41 19.33 40.10 -2.47
N TYR A 42 18.75 39.03 -3.02
CA TYR A 42 17.76 38.20 -2.34
C TYR A 42 18.34 37.50 -1.10
N ARG A 43 19.59 37.01 -1.18
CA ARG A 43 20.32 36.44 -0.04
C ARG A 43 20.67 37.50 1.03
N CYS A 44 20.88 38.75 0.65
CA CYS A 44 21.18 39.86 1.56
C CYS A 44 19.93 40.49 2.21
N LEU A 45 18.74 40.26 1.66
CA LEU A 45 17.47 40.78 2.18
C LEU A 45 16.61 39.61 2.70
N SER A 46 16.85 39.22 3.96
CA SER A 46 15.97 38.27 4.65
C SER A 46 14.79 39.02 5.25
N PHE A 47 13.62 38.89 4.65
CA PHE A 47 12.36 39.40 5.22
C PHE A 47 11.62 38.26 5.91
N THR A 48 11.20 38.48 7.14
CA THR A 48 10.24 37.61 7.85
C THR A 48 8.95 38.38 8.03
N THR A 49 7.87 37.89 7.43
CA THR A 49 6.52 38.41 7.63
C THR A 49 5.82 37.63 8.74
N GLY A 50 5.43 38.32 9.81
CA GLY A 50 4.67 37.75 10.91
C GLY A 50 3.23 38.24 10.88
N ILE A 51 2.26 37.32 10.87
CA ILE A 51 0.83 37.65 10.96
C ILE A 51 0.37 37.35 12.39
N SER A 52 -0.07 38.38 13.11
CA SER A 52 -0.74 38.23 14.42
C SER A 52 -2.07 38.97 14.38
N HIS A 53 -3.14 38.18 14.40
CA HIS A 53 -4.56 38.43 14.71
C HIS A 53 -5.30 39.69 14.19
N ASN A 54 -4.66 40.84 13.88
CA ASN A 54 -5.26 41.95 13.11
C ASN A 54 -4.29 43.06 12.64
N ASN A 55 -2.97 42.90 12.76
CA ASN A 55 -1.99 43.87 12.24
C ASN A 55 -0.94 43.20 11.34
N PHE A 56 -0.51 43.90 10.29
CA PHE A 56 0.53 43.44 9.38
C PHE A 56 1.87 44.09 9.75
N HIS A 57 2.84 43.27 10.14
CA HIS A 57 4.20 43.71 10.48
C HIS A 57 5.18 43.23 9.41
N ILE A 58 5.88 44.18 8.78
CA ILE A 58 7.04 43.88 7.91
C ILE A 58 8.29 44.23 8.70
N CYS A 59 9.08 43.23 9.06
CA CYS A 59 10.38 43.41 9.72
C CYS A 59 11.51 43.08 8.75
N ILE A 60 12.48 43.99 8.67
CA ILE A 60 13.68 43.86 7.83
C ILE A 60 14.86 43.52 8.74
N PHE A 61 15.46 42.35 8.53
CA PHE A 61 16.66 41.93 9.23
C PHE A 61 17.87 42.09 8.30
N SER A 62 18.86 42.87 8.74
CA SER A 62 20.15 43.02 8.06
C SER A 62 21.27 42.57 8.97
N ARG A 63 22.25 41.82 8.44
CA ARG A 63 23.41 41.30 9.20
C ARG A 63 24.32 42.38 9.80
N LYS A 64 24.03 43.67 9.58
CA LYS A 64 24.80 44.82 10.06
C LYS A 64 24.14 45.64 11.17
N PHE A 65 22.91 45.31 11.57
CA PHE A 65 22.21 46.01 12.66
C PHE A 65 21.81 45.02 13.75
N ASN A 66 22.07 45.38 15.01
CA ASN A 66 21.76 44.53 16.15
C ASN A 66 20.25 44.52 16.50
N ASP A 67 19.48 45.48 15.98
CA ASP A 67 18.03 45.56 16.18
C ASP A 67 17.29 45.63 14.83
N PRO A 68 16.20 44.85 14.64
CA PRO A 68 15.43 44.85 13.40
C PRO A 68 14.56 46.10 13.24
N TYR A 69 14.47 46.60 12.00
CA TYR A 69 13.58 47.70 11.64
C TYR A 69 12.22 47.15 11.18
N CYS A 70 11.15 47.48 11.91
CA CYS A 70 9.79 46.96 11.65
C CYS A 70 8.79 48.08 11.37
N ASN A 71 8.04 47.97 10.27
CA ASN A 71 6.91 48.84 9.96
C ASN A 71 5.59 48.08 10.17
N THR A 72 4.61 48.75 10.80
CA THR A 72 3.30 48.17 11.12
C THR A 72 2.19 48.92 10.40
N ALA A 73 1.31 48.21 9.71
CA ALA A 73 0.09 48.78 9.12
C ALA A 73 -1.15 48.03 9.67
N GLY A 74 -2.12 48.78 10.20
CA GLY A 74 -3.38 48.27 10.73
C GLY A 74 -4.59 48.92 10.08
N SER A 75 -5.72 48.23 10.06
CA SER A 75 -6.97 48.68 9.46
C SER A 75 -8.03 49.02 10.52
N LYS A 76 -8.07 50.29 10.97
CA LYS A 76 -9.31 51.08 11.28
C LYS A 76 -8.97 52.50 11.78
N PRO A 77 -9.82 53.51 11.51
CA PRO A 77 -9.53 54.91 11.80
C PRO A 77 -9.96 55.34 13.21
N GLY A 78 -9.07 56.06 13.91
CA GLY A 78 -9.40 57.00 14.99
C GLY A 78 -9.46 56.44 16.41
N PHE A 79 -8.39 56.63 17.20
CA PHE A 79 -8.42 57.37 18.48
C PHE A 79 -7.00 57.56 19.04
N GLN A 80 -6.84 58.58 19.88
CA GLN A 80 -5.59 59.25 20.29
C GLN A 80 -4.64 58.45 21.22
N ILE A 81 -3.39 58.92 21.21
CA ILE A 81 -2.24 58.56 22.05
C ILE A 81 -2.36 59.13 23.48
N SER A 82 -1.92 58.37 24.49
CA SER A 82 -1.29 58.82 25.75
C SER A 82 -0.42 57.66 26.27
N SER A 83 0.91 57.69 26.12
CA SER A 83 1.96 58.26 26.99
C SER A 83 2.12 57.59 28.36
N GLU A 84 3.32 57.01 28.57
CA GLU A 84 4.00 56.73 29.87
C GLU A 84 3.34 55.65 30.76
N GLU A 85 4.03 54.77 31.50
CA GLU A 85 5.39 54.75 32.03
C GLU A 85 5.74 53.30 32.49
N ASN A 86 7.01 53.09 32.87
CA ASN A 86 7.61 51.85 33.36
C ASN A 86 6.93 51.26 34.62
N GLU A 87 6.99 49.93 34.82
CA GLU A 87 7.68 49.31 35.98
C GLU A 87 7.60 47.77 36.00
N THR A 88 8.76 47.17 36.27
CA THR A 88 9.03 45.82 36.76
C THR A 88 8.58 45.64 38.22
N LEU A 89 8.08 44.45 38.62
CA LEU A 89 8.64 43.56 39.68
C LEU A 89 7.59 42.53 40.20
N THR A 90 8.03 41.26 40.19
CA THR A 90 7.88 40.16 41.19
C THR A 90 6.74 40.12 42.23
N GLY A 91 6.24 38.89 42.48
CA GLY A 91 6.17 38.33 43.84
C GLY A 91 4.81 37.84 44.37
N GLU A 92 4.73 36.52 44.60
CA GLU A 92 4.24 35.83 45.83
C GLU A 92 2.73 35.62 46.17
N THR A 93 2.35 34.32 46.13
CA THR A 93 1.71 33.43 47.15
C THR A 93 0.30 33.61 47.77
N ALA A 94 -0.31 32.42 47.96
CA ALA A 94 -1.37 31.98 48.92
C ALA A 94 -2.79 32.52 48.71
N GLY A 95 -3.91 31.82 48.93
CA GLY A 95 -4.37 30.49 49.38
C GLY A 95 -5.90 30.53 49.16
N ASP A 96 -6.65 29.45 48.92
CA ASP A 96 -7.24 28.65 49.99
C ASP A 96 -8.06 27.48 49.40
N ARG A 97 -8.16 26.42 50.22
CA ARG A 97 -8.96 25.20 50.03
C ARG A 97 -10.38 25.41 50.54
N VAL A 98 -11.39 24.76 49.96
CA VAL A 98 -12.44 24.03 50.73
C VAL A 98 -12.97 22.84 49.90
N SER A 99 -13.12 21.72 50.61
CA SER A 99 -13.59 20.37 50.26
C SER A 99 -15.11 20.22 50.44
N GLY A 100 -15.74 19.26 49.74
CA GLY A 100 -17.01 18.69 50.19
C GLY A 100 -17.70 17.77 49.16
N ASP A 101 -17.53 16.46 49.33
CA ASP A 101 -18.46 15.38 48.90
C ASP A 101 -19.03 14.77 50.20
N PRO A 102 -20.31 14.30 50.30
CA PRO A 102 -20.63 12.90 49.95
C PRO A 102 -22.08 12.58 49.49
N THR A 103 -22.19 11.66 48.52
CA THR A 103 -23.19 10.55 48.32
C THR A 103 -24.58 10.53 49.00
N LYS A 104 -25.66 10.29 48.21
CA LYS A 104 -26.66 9.18 48.40
C LYS A 104 -27.81 9.14 47.34
N ILE A 105 -27.92 7.99 46.66
CA ILE A 105 -29.09 7.11 46.34
C ILE A 105 -30.53 7.70 46.43
N PHE A 106 -31.33 7.58 45.34
CA PHE A 106 -32.70 7.02 45.34
C PHE A 106 -33.16 6.59 43.92
N ARG A 107 -34.18 5.73 43.90
CA ARG A 107 -34.62 4.78 42.86
C ARG A 107 -36.04 5.16 42.38
N ASN A 108 -36.49 4.48 41.31
CA ASN A 108 -37.86 4.31 40.74
C ASN A 108 -38.24 5.30 39.63
N GLU A 109 -38.39 4.84 38.38
CA GLU A 109 -39.50 4.08 37.75
C GLU A 109 -40.76 4.94 37.50
N ASP A 110 -41.11 5.14 36.23
CA ASP A 110 -42.45 4.74 35.77
C ASP A 110 -42.57 4.57 34.25
N LYS A 111 -43.40 3.59 33.88
CA LYS A 111 -43.73 3.07 32.56
C LYS A 111 -44.81 3.90 31.85
N LYS A 112 -44.86 3.80 30.52
CA LYS A 112 -46.11 3.55 29.77
C LYS A 112 -45.81 3.11 28.34
N GLY A 113 -46.26 1.90 28.01
CA GLY A 113 -46.33 1.40 26.64
C GLY A 113 -47.70 1.65 26.02
N TYR A 114 -47.79 1.46 24.71
CA TYR A 114 -48.94 0.88 24.03
C TYR A 114 -48.45 0.20 22.75
N ASP A 115 -49.15 -0.87 22.42
CA ASP A 115 -48.80 -1.94 21.51
C ASP A 115 -49.81 -1.96 20.34
N VAL A 116 -49.54 -2.80 19.34
CA VAL A 116 -50.51 -3.48 18.46
C VAL A 116 -50.70 -3.00 16.99
N LEU A 117 -50.30 -3.93 16.09
CA LEU A 117 -50.95 -4.47 14.87
C LEU A 117 -50.35 -4.26 13.46
N LYS A 118 -50.47 -5.40 12.74
CA LYS A 118 -49.95 -5.84 11.43
C LYS A 118 -50.88 -5.44 10.26
N GLN A 119 -50.31 -5.36 9.06
CA GLN A 119 -50.81 -5.82 7.72
C GLN A 119 -49.78 -5.32 6.68
N VAL A 120 -49.08 -6.11 5.84
CA VAL A 120 -49.44 -7.04 4.74
C VAL A 120 -50.27 -6.40 3.62
N ASP A 121 -49.67 -6.45 2.42
CA ASP A 121 -50.17 -6.31 1.03
C ASP A 121 -49.64 -5.07 0.30
N LYS A 122 -49.41 -5.01 -1.02
CA LYS A 122 -49.15 -5.94 -2.13
C LYS A 122 -48.93 -5.02 -3.36
N HIS A 123 -48.09 -5.41 -4.31
CA HIS A 123 -47.79 -4.73 -5.58
C HIS A 123 -48.97 -4.05 -6.30
N LYS A 124 -48.68 -2.93 -7.00
CA LYS A 124 -49.17 -2.64 -8.36
C LYS A 124 -48.33 -1.56 -9.08
N ASN A 125 -47.96 -1.87 -10.32
CA ASN A 125 -47.40 -0.99 -11.34
C ASN A 125 -48.38 0.11 -11.76
N LEU A 126 -47.87 1.27 -12.17
CA LEU A 126 -48.52 2.11 -13.18
C LEU A 126 -47.46 2.82 -14.04
N ASP A 127 -47.56 2.62 -15.35
CA ASP A 127 -46.77 3.30 -16.38
C ASP A 127 -47.30 4.71 -16.68
N SER A 128 -46.36 5.55 -17.16
CA SER A 128 -46.50 6.51 -18.27
C SER A 128 -46.39 8.03 -17.99
N VAL A 129 -45.22 8.55 -18.40
CA VAL A 129 -44.97 9.63 -19.39
C VAL A 129 -45.01 11.12 -18.98
N ARG A 130 -43.95 11.80 -19.44
CA ARG A 130 -43.63 13.24 -19.56
C ARG A 130 -43.21 13.93 -18.25
N GLY A 131 -42.01 14.47 -18.09
CA GLY A 131 -40.94 14.78 -19.03
C GLY A 131 -40.49 16.20 -18.71
N ASP A 132 -39.37 16.37 -18.04
CA ASP A 132 -38.57 17.58 -18.13
C ASP A 132 -37.11 17.29 -17.79
N LYS A 133 -36.26 17.99 -18.55
CA LYS A 133 -34.82 17.83 -18.62
C LYS A 133 -34.19 18.48 -17.41
N ASP A 134 -33.47 17.70 -16.61
CA ASP A 134 -32.28 18.18 -15.92
C ASP A 134 -31.28 17.02 -15.80
N GLY A 135 -30.08 17.27 -16.31
CA GLY A 135 -29.02 16.28 -16.46
C GLY A 135 -28.48 15.83 -15.10
N PHE A 136 -29.03 14.73 -14.59
CA PHE A 136 -28.43 13.99 -13.48
C PHE A 136 -27.33 13.06 -14.01
N LEU A 137 -26.13 13.23 -13.43
CA LEU A 137 -24.99 12.35 -13.59
C LEU A 137 -25.39 10.89 -13.34
N LYS A 138 -25.02 10.01 -14.27
CA LYS A 138 -25.13 8.55 -14.10
C LYS A 138 -24.24 8.12 -12.94
N ASN A 139 -24.85 7.41 -11.99
CA ASN A 139 -24.17 6.76 -10.88
C ASN A 139 -23.44 5.50 -11.38
N ASP A 140 -22.14 5.63 -11.65
CA ASP A 140 -21.29 4.50 -11.95
C ASP A 140 -20.81 3.80 -10.68
N THR A 141 -20.88 2.47 -10.73
CA THR A 141 -21.14 1.60 -9.59
C THR A 141 -19.93 0.69 -9.35
N PHE A 142 -19.34 0.78 -8.15
CA PHE A 142 -18.08 0.11 -7.81
C PHE A 142 -18.23 -1.41 -7.63
N THR A 143 -18.03 -2.18 -8.71
CA THR A 143 -17.05 -3.27 -8.68
C THR A 143 -15.67 -2.66 -8.93
N GLY A 144 -14.56 -3.34 -8.63
CA GLY A 144 -13.20 -2.79 -8.81
C GLY A 144 -12.81 -2.59 -10.29
N GLU A 145 -13.60 -1.81 -11.02
CA GLU A 145 -13.55 -1.47 -12.43
C GLU A 145 -14.20 -0.09 -12.59
N THR A 146 -13.45 0.98 -12.35
CA THR A 146 -13.57 2.32 -13.00
C THR A 146 -12.86 3.39 -12.15
N ALA A 147 -11.57 3.58 -12.42
CA ALA A 147 -10.83 4.85 -12.36
C ALA A 147 -9.38 4.55 -12.74
N GLY A 148 -9.03 4.72 -14.02
CA GLY A 148 -7.68 4.41 -14.47
C GLY A 148 -7.44 4.74 -15.93
N ASP A 149 -8.06 5.81 -16.45
CA ASP A 149 -7.52 6.41 -17.65
C ASP A 149 -6.19 7.07 -17.28
N ARG A 150 -5.13 6.54 -17.91
CA ARG A 150 -3.75 7.05 -17.96
C ARG A 150 -2.85 6.76 -16.75
N VAL A 151 -2.68 5.49 -16.42
CA VAL A 151 -1.39 5.00 -15.90
C VAL A 151 -0.61 4.41 -17.08
N SER A 152 0.55 4.99 -17.38
CA SER A 152 1.41 4.60 -18.50
C SER A 152 1.77 3.11 -18.41
N LYS A 153 1.35 2.32 -19.41
CA LYS A 153 1.76 0.92 -19.62
C LYS A 153 3.17 0.83 -20.21
N ASP A 154 4.13 1.52 -19.63
CA ASP A 154 5.51 1.47 -20.11
C ASP A 154 6.49 1.49 -18.92
N PRO A 155 7.13 0.35 -18.58
CA PRO A 155 8.18 0.30 -17.56
C PRO A 155 9.41 1.15 -17.94
N ASN A 156 9.56 1.56 -19.20
CA ASN A 156 10.70 2.36 -19.66
C ASN A 156 10.59 3.87 -19.42
N LYS A 157 9.51 4.37 -18.79
CA LYS A 157 9.30 5.82 -18.65
C LYS A 157 9.40 6.38 -17.23
N ILE A 158 9.60 5.52 -16.23
CA ILE A 158 9.78 5.93 -14.82
C ILE A 158 11.26 6.22 -14.50
N LEU A 159 12.22 5.75 -15.31
CA LEU A 159 13.66 5.91 -15.08
C LEU A 159 14.29 7.24 -15.55
N ARG A 160 13.50 8.28 -15.84
CA ARG A 160 14.04 9.62 -16.15
C ARG A 160 13.73 10.63 -15.05
N SER A 161 14.23 10.35 -13.85
CA SER A 161 14.44 11.37 -12.82
C SER A 161 15.52 10.88 -11.84
N GLU A 162 16.70 10.64 -12.37
CA GLU A 162 17.93 10.73 -11.59
C GLU A 162 18.84 11.71 -12.32
N ASP A 163 19.07 12.85 -11.68
CA ASP A 163 20.03 13.84 -12.14
C ASP A 163 21.42 13.18 -12.20
N LYS A 164 22.03 13.27 -13.38
CA LYS A 164 23.43 12.96 -13.61
C LYS A 164 24.29 13.74 -12.63
N LYS A 165 24.90 13.06 -11.66
CA LYS A 165 26.15 13.50 -11.03
C LYS A 165 27.27 12.62 -11.55
N GLU A 166 27.99 13.22 -12.49
CA GLU A 166 29.25 12.76 -13.05
C GLU A 166 30.28 12.65 -11.91
N TYR A 167 30.71 11.43 -11.59
CA TYR A 167 31.90 11.18 -10.79
C TYR A 167 33.02 10.83 -11.76
N ASP A 168 33.95 11.76 -11.89
CA ASP A 168 35.19 11.59 -12.63
C ASP A 168 36.12 10.67 -11.82
N VAL A 169 36.39 9.46 -12.33
CA VAL A 169 37.38 8.55 -11.76
C VAL A 169 38.50 8.42 -12.78
N HIS A 170 39.59 9.13 -12.52
CA HIS A 170 40.85 8.96 -13.21
C HIS A 170 41.36 7.52 -13.02
N GLU A 171 41.41 6.77 -14.12
CA GLU A 171 42.25 5.59 -14.25
C GLU A 171 43.72 6.02 -14.23
N GLN A 172 44.49 5.44 -13.32
CA GLN A 172 45.95 5.40 -13.44
C GLN A 172 46.38 3.95 -13.26
N GLU A 173 46.70 3.34 -14.41
CA GLU A 173 47.45 2.10 -14.49
C GLU A 173 48.85 2.32 -13.90
N ASP A 174 49.28 1.47 -12.97
CA ASP A 174 50.71 1.24 -12.74
C ASP A 174 50.96 -0.25 -12.47
N LYS A 175 51.84 -0.82 -13.29
CA LYS A 175 52.35 -2.19 -13.26
C LYS A 175 53.65 -2.28 -12.41
N PRO A 176 54.09 -3.48 -12.01
CA PRO A 176 54.69 -3.72 -10.69
C PRO A 176 56.22 -3.65 -10.67
N LYS A 177 56.79 -3.57 -9.45
CA LYS A 177 58.19 -3.93 -9.17
C LYS A 177 58.27 -4.88 -7.96
N ASN A 178 58.94 -6.00 -8.19
CA ASN A 178 59.34 -7.02 -7.21
C ASN A 178 60.35 -6.48 -6.18
N LEU A 179 60.33 -7.01 -4.95
CA LEU A 179 61.52 -7.55 -4.26
C LEU A 179 61.15 -8.41 -3.04
N ASP A 180 62.00 -9.42 -2.79
CA ASP A 180 61.95 -10.56 -1.85
C ASP A 180 61.59 -10.30 -0.37
N SER A 181 60.92 -11.27 0.29
CA SER A 181 61.60 -12.29 1.14
C SER A 181 60.62 -13.14 2.00
N SER A 182 61.07 -14.38 2.21
CA SER A 182 60.52 -15.61 2.81
C SER A 182 59.99 -15.60 4.26
N VAL A 183 58.97 -16.45 4.54
CA VAL A 183 58.91 -17.63 5.47
C VAL A 183 57.43 -17.86 5.94
N PRO A 184 56.96 -19.12 6.10
CA PRO A 184 55.54 -19.46 6.06
C PRO A 184 54.92 -19.67 7.45
N ASP A 185 53.64 -19.35 7.61
CA ASP A 185 52.82 -19.95 8.65
C ASP A 185 51.51 -20.52 8.07
N GLN A 186 51.30 -21.79 8.36
CA GLN A 186 50.08 -22.51 8.07
C GLN A 186 48.98 -22.00 8.99
N GLU A 187 47.94 -21.39 8.42
CA GLU A 187 46.68 -21.23 9.12
C GLU A 187 45.51 -21.76 8.29
N HIS A 188 44.70 -22.53 8.99
CA HIS A 188 43.57 -23.32 8.52
C HIS A 188 42.66 -22.57 7.54
N LYS A 189 42.40 -23.19 6.37
CA LYS A 189 41.26 -22.84 5.49
C LYS A 189 39.96 -22.87 6.29
N PRO A 190 39.20 -21.76 6.39
CA PRO A 190 37.79 -21.85 6.71
C PRO A 190 37.05 -22.34 5.47
N LYS A 191 36.16 -23.31 5.70
CA LYS A 191 35.22 -23.86 4.70
C LYS A 191 34.50 -22.73 3.95
N ASN A 192 34.39 -22.88 2.63
CA ASN A 192 33.65 -22.03 1.71
C ASN A 192 32.37 -21.45 2.33
N LYS A 193 32.42 -20.19 2.76
CA LYS A 193 31.23 -19.38 2.99
C LYS A 193 30.78 -18.94 1.60
N VAL A 194 29.82 -19.65 1.01
CA VAL A 194 29.21 -19.22 -0.26
C VAL A 194 28.74 -17.77 -0.06
N ASP A 195 29.23 -16.87 -0.90
CA ASP A 195 28.85 -15.46 -0.81
C ASP A 195 27.34 -15.34 -1.02
N LEU A 196 26.65 -14.77 -0.03
CA LEU A 196 25.20 -14.62 -0.06
C LEU A 196 24.74 -13.83 -1.29
N SER A 197 25.57 -12.89 -1.78
CA SER A 197 25.29 -12.18 -3.04
C SER A 197 25.30 -13.13 -4.22
N SER A 198 26.33 -13.98 -4.34
CA SER A 198 26.41 -14.99 -5.41
C SER A 198 25.25 -15.99 -5.40
N LEU A 199 24.77 -16.39 -4.21
CA LEU A 199 23.60 -17.27 -4.07
C LEU A 199 22.30 -16.58 -4.52
N ILE A 200 22.16 -15.28 -4.21
CA ILE A 200 21.02 -14.47 -4.62
C ILE A 200 21.03 -14.28 -6.14
N ASP A 201 22.20 -14.06 -6.74
CA ASP A 201 22.33 -13.91 -8.19
C ASP A 201 21.97 -15.20 -8.92
N LEU A 202 22.44 -16.35 -8.44
CA LEU A 202 22.06 -17.67 -8.98
C LEU A 202 20.54 -17.92 -8.87
N LYS A 203 19.93 -17.61 -7.71
CA LYS A 203 18.48 -17.73 -7.53
C LYS A 203 17.68 -16.80 -8.43
N ALA A 204 18.17 -15.57 -8.62
CA ALA A 204 17.53 -14.63 -9.53
C ALA A 204 17.60 -15.11 -10.98
N GLU A 205 18.69 -15.77 -11.37
CA GLU A 205 18.84 -16.41 -12.68
C GLU A 205 17.91 -17.63 -12.86
N GLU A 206 17.71 -18.44 -11.81
CA GLU A 206 16.71 -19.52 -11.84
C GLU A 206 15.28 -18.99 -11.99
N GLU A 207 14.89 -17.96 -11.24
CA GLU A 207 13.56 -17.35 -11.33
C GLU A 207 13.35 -16.60 -12.67
N TYR A 208 14.41 -15.97 -13.22
CA TYR A 208 14.44 -15.44 -14.59
C TYR A 208 14.02 -16.51 -15.60
N ASN A 209 14.57 -17.72 -15.49
CA ASN A 209 14.31 -18.76 -16.47
C ASN A 209 12.89 -19.36 -16.33
N LYS A 210 12.25 -19.16 -15.18
CA LYS A 210 11.02 -19.85 -14.78
C LYS A 210 9.74 -19.09 -15.14
N TYR A 211 9.73 -17.77 -15.01
CA TYR A 211 8.49 -16.98 -15.19
C TYR A 211 8.62 -15.76 -16.11
N ILE A 212 9.71 -14.99 -15.99
CA ILE A 212 9.89 -13.75 -16.76
C ILE A 212 11.30 -13.74 -17.34
N LYS A 213 11.37 -13.70 -18.67
CA LYS A 213 12.59 -13.31 -19.39
C LYS A 213 12.58 -11.79 -19.56
N PRO A 214 13.38 -11.01 -18.80
CA PRO A 214 13.56 -9.59 -19.01
C PRO A 214 14.00 -9.32 -20.45
N LYS A 215 13.45 -8.24 -20.98
CA LYS A 215 13.65 -7.78 -22.35
C LYS A 215 14.83 -6.84 -22.47
N SER A 216 15.35 -6.34 -21.35
CA SER A 216 16.50 -5.44 -21.27
C SER A 216 17.37 -5.74 -20.04
N GLU A 217 18.54 -5.13 -19.99
CA GLU A 217 19.45 -5.25 -18.85
C GLU A 217 18.85 -4.61 -17.59
N GLU A 218 18.17 -3.47 -17.75
CA GLU A 218 17.47 -2.76 -16.68
C GLU A 218 16.36 -3.60 -16.04
N GLU A 219 15.55 -4.28 -16.86
CA GLU A 219 14.55 -5.24 -16.35
C GLU A 219 15.23 -6.40 -15.58
N GLY A 220 16.40 -6.83 -16.04
CA GLY A 220 17.24 -7.81 -15.33
C GLY A 220 17.70 -7.33 -13.96
N TYR A 221 18.19 -6.09 -13.85
CA TYR A 221 18.57 -5.50 -12.55
C TYR A 221 17.35 -5.35 -11.63
N ALA A 222 16.23 -4.87 -12.15
CA ALA A 222 15.00 -4.70 -11.40
C ALA A 222 14.51 -6.04 -10.82
N LEU A 223 14.58 -7.12 -11.59
CA LEU A 223 14.21 -8.46 -11.15
C LEU A 223 15.15 -8.98 -10.05
N ARG A 224 16.48 -8.85 -10.24
CA ARG A 224 17.46 -9.23 -9.20
C ARG A 224 17.20 -8.52 -7.88
N ALA A 225 16.88 -7.23 -7.92
CA ALA A 225 16.55 -6.46 -6.72
C ALA A 225 15.29 -6.99 -6.01
N VAL A 226 14.24 -7.35 -6.76
CA VAL A 226 13.03 -7.95 -6.20
C VAL A 226 13.33 -9.29 -5.51
N ILE A 227 14.08 -10.17 -6.17
CA ILE A 227 14.44 -11.48 -5.61
C ILE A 227 15.28 -11.32 -4.34
N LYS A 228 16.24 -10.39 -4.33
CA LYS A 228 17.03 -10.04 -3.14
C LYS A 228 16.14 -9.64 -1.97
N TYR A 229 15.16 -8.75 -2.20
CA TYR A 229 14.25 -8.31 -1.14
C TYR A 229 13.26 -9.39 -0.70
N LEU A 230 12.83 -10.28 -1.60
CA LEU A 230 12.02 -11.44 -1.22
C LEU A 230 12.80 -12.38 -0.31
N TYR A 231 14.06 -12.68 -0.63
CA TYR A 231 14.91 -13.51 0.21
C TYR A 231 15.10 -12.90 1.59
N LEU A 232 15.39 -11.59 1.65
CA LEU A 232 15.53 -10.87 2.91
C LEU A 232 14.24 -10.90 3.73
N GLN A 233 13.08 -10.62 3.11
CA GLN A 233 11.81 -10.70 3.81
C GLN A 233 11.49 -12.11 4.30
N ARG A 234 11.75 -13.15 3.50
CA ARG A 234 11.60 -14.55 3.93
C ARG A 234 12.52 -14.92 5.09
N SER A 235 13.70 -14.30 5.18
CA SER A 235 14.60 -14.50 6.32
C SER A 235 14.02 -13.99 7.64
N TRP A 236 13.04 -13.09 7.60
CA TRP A 236 12.30 -12.60 8.77
C TRP A 236 11.03 -13.40 9.07
N LEU A 237 10.68 -14.38 8.24
CA LEU A 237 9.51 -15.22 8.49
C LEU A 237 9.75 -16.02 9.77
N ALA A 238 8.87 -15.85 10.76
CA ALA A 238 8.93 -16.61 11.99
C ALA A 238 8.74 -18.11 11.69
N PRO A 239 9.59 -19.00 12.24
CA PRO A 239 9.49 -20.43 11.97
C PRO A 239 8.10 -20.96 12.32
N GLY A 240 7.56 -21.84 11.46
CA GLY A 240 6.35 -22.60 11.76
C GLY A 240 6.68 -23.62 12.84
N ASP A 241 6.19 -23.38 14.06
CA ASP A 241 6.59 -24.04 15.30
C ASP A 241 6.71 -25.58 15.26
N GLU A 242 7.89 -26.09 15.61
CA GLU A 242 8.03 -27.40 16.27
C GLU A 242 7.64 -27.33 17.77
N ASN A 243 7.32 -26.14 18.32
CA ASN A 243 6.84 -25.97 19.70
C ASN A 243 6.01 -24.68 19.90
N ILE A 244 4.71 -24.74 19.58
CA ILE A 244 3.72 -23.64 19.75
C ILE A 244 3.74 -23.01 21.15
N ASN A 245 4.17 -23.77 22.17
CA ASN A 245 4.30 -23.30 23.54
C ASN A 245 5.46 -22.32 23.78
N LYS A 246 6.54 -22.33 22.98
CA LYS A 246 7.65 -21.35 23.08
C LYS A 246 7.31 -20.02 22.41
N SER A 247 6.49 -20.05 21.35
CA SER A 247 6.01 -18.85 20.65
C SER A 247 5.21 -17.92 21.58
N ARG A 248 4.48 -18.47 22.56
CA ARG A 248 3.57 -17.74 23.46
C ARG A 248 4.23 -16.90 24.57
N SER A 249 5.53 -16.99 24.80
CA SER A 249 6.18 -16.10 25.78
C SER A 249 6.24 -14.67 25.24
N CYS A 250 5.77 -13.71 26.03
CA CYS A 250 5.84 -12.28 25.71
C CYS A 250 7.12 -11.59 26.21
N GLU A 251 8.02 -12.34 26.87
CA GLU A 251 9.30 -11.82 27.32
C GLU A 251 10.12 -11.32 26.12
N GLY A 252 10.49 -10.03 26.15
CA GLY A 252 11.20 -9.38 25.04
C GLY A 252 10.36 -9.15 23.77
N LYS A 253 9.04 -9.42 23.80
CA LYS A 253 8.14 -9.29 22.64
C LYS A 253 7.05 -8.22 22.82
N GLY A 254 7.27 -7.28 23.73
CA GLY A 254 6.29 -6.24 24.05
C GLY A 254 5.93 -5.39 22.82
N VAL A 255 4.63 -5.21 22.55
CA VAL A 255 4.13 -4.24 21.57
C VAL A 255 3.44 -3.08 22.26
N TYR A 256 3.90 -1.88 21.98
CA TYR A 256 3.20 -0.67 22.40
C TYR A 256 2.28 -0.20 21.28
N VAL A 257 1.05 0.15 21.65
CA VAL A 257 0.08 0.74 20.73
C VAL A 257 -0.07 2.21 21.08
N TYR A 258 0.28 3.10 20.16
CA TYR A 258 0.09 4.53 20.40
C TYR A 258 -1.38 4.87 20.58
N ASP A 259 -1.68 5.65 21.62
CA ASP A 259 -2.96 6.33 21.76
C ASP A 259 -2.96 7.60 20.90
N LEU A 260 -3.20 7.42 19.60
CA LEU A 260 -3.28 8.51 18.64
C LEU A 260 -4.58 9.33 18.84
N PRO A 261 -4.54 10.66 18.62
CA PRO A 261 -5.76 11.44 18.47
C PRO A 261 -6.74 10.80 17.49
N SER A 262 -8.03 10.75 17.87
CA SER A 262 -9.07 9.98 17.14
C SER A 262 -9.22 10.34 15.67
N LYS A 263 -8.84 11.57 15.28
CA LYS A 263 -8.79 12.04 13.89
C LYS A 263 -7.93 11.17 12.97
N PHE A 264 -6.97 10.43 13.50
CA PHE A 264 -6.09 9.53 12.75
C PHE A 264 -6.68 8.13 12.55
N ASN A 265 -7.77 7.77 13.24
CA ASN A 265 -8.41 6.46 13.14
C ASN A 265 -9.93 6.49 13.31
N ARG A 266 -10.46 6.51 14.53
CA ARG A 266 -11.88 6.30 14.83
C ARG A 266 -12.77 7.30 14.10
N ASP A 267 -12.37 8.57 14.03
CA ASP A 267 -13.17 9.61 13.37
C ASP A 267 -13.23 9.40 11.86
N LEU A 268 -12.26 8.67 11.27
CA LEU A 268 -12.29 8.28 9.86
C LEU A 268 -13.41 7.30 9.56
N LEU A 269 -13.85 6.54 10.57
CA LEU A 269 -14.93 5.56 10.44
C LEU A 269 -16.30 6.12 10.82
N VAL A 270 -16.37 7.25 11.56
CA VAL A 270 -17.66 7.86 11.97
C VAL A 270 -18.43 8.40 10.76
N GLY A 271 -17.74 9.01 9.79
CA GLY A 271 -18.33 9.49 8.53
C GLY A 271 -18.45 8.42 7.44
N CYS A 272 -18.66 7.15 7.82
CA CYS A 272 -18.61 5.99 6.92
C CYS A 272 -19.55 6.03 5.71
N ASN A 273 -20.64 6.79 5.80
CA ASN A 273 -21.59 7.04 4.72
C ASN A 273 -21.15 8.14 3.74
N ASP A 274 -20.13 8.93 4.08
CA ASP A 274 -19.64 10.06 3.29
C ASP A 274 -18.21 9.83 2.75
N ILE A 275 -17.49 8.79 3.21
CA ILE A 275 -16.14 8.46 2.72
C ILE A 275 -16.13 8.31 1.19
N LEU A 276 -17.13 7.61 0.65
CA LEU A 276 -17.28 7.39 -0.78
C LEU A 276 -18.62 7.95 -1.25
N PRO A 277 -18.64 8.87 -2.23
CA PRO A 277 -19.88 9.41 -2.77
C PRO A 277 -20.83 8.30 -3.24
N GLY A 278 -22.05 8.27 -2.69
CA GLY A 278 -23.09 7.31 -3.08
C GLY A 278 -22.90 5.87 -2.56
N VAL A 279 -21.93 5.62 -1.67
CA VAL A 279 -21.68 4.28 -1.11
C VAL A 279 -21.63 4.33 0.43
N ASP A 280 -22.57 3.63 1.07
CA ASP A 280 -22.56 3.46 2.52
C ASP A 280 -21.57 2.38 2.95
N LEU A 281 -20.47 2.78 3.59
CA LEU A 281 -19.46 1.85 4.11
C LEU A 281 -19.71 1.42 5.57
N CYS A 282 -20.72 1.97 6.25
CA CYS A 282 -20.94 1.73 7.68
C CYS A 282 -21.18 0.26 8.00
N SER A 283 -21.86 -0.45 7.09
CA SER A 283 -22.09 -1.90 7.21
C SER A 283 -20.78 -2.70 7.29
N TYR A 284 -19.71 -2.23 6.67
CA TYR A 284 -18.40 -2.88 6.64
C TYR A 284 -17.57 -2.67 7.92
N PHE A 285 -17.91 -1.68 8.75
CA PHE A 285 -17.16 -1.37 9.98
C PHE A 285 -17.72 -2.07 11.22
N LYS A 286 -18.83 -2.78 11.08
CA LYS A 286 -19.35 -3.68 12.12
C LYS A 286 -18.38 -4.83 12.37
N ASN A 287 -18.50 -5.46 13.55
CA ASN A 287 -17.72 -6.63 13.94
C ASN A 287 -16.20 -6.41 13.75
N GLU A 288 -15.66 -5.32 14.32
CA GLU A 288 -14.23 -5.01 14.29
C GLU A 288 -13.65 -4.84 12.87
N GLY A 289 -14.49 -4.44 11.91
CA GLY A 289 -14.11 -4.26 10.50
C GLY A 289 -14.40 -5.46 9.60
N PHE A 290 -14.92 -6.56 10.13
CA PHE A 290 -15.35 -7.71 9.32
C PHE A 290 -16.63 -7.43 8.51
N GLY A 291 -17.43 -6.46 8.93
CA GLY A 291 -18.69 -6.12 8.29
C GLY A 291 -19.86 -6.96 8.79
N GLU A 292 -20.99 -6.92 8.09
CA GLU A 292 -22.21 -7.65 8.49
C GLU A 292 -22.07 -9.17 8.36
N ALA A 293 -22.59 -9.91 9.32
CA ALA A 293 -22.58 -11.37 9.28
C ALA A 293 -23.46 -11.90 8.14
N ILE A 294 -22.93 -12.84 7.35
CA ILE A 294 -23.63 -13.48 6.24
C ILE A 294 -24.34 -14.73 6.75
N LYS A 295 -25.58 -14.54 7.24
CA LYS A 295 -26.35 -15.57 7.96
C LYS A 295 -26.48 -16.91 7.21
N ASN A 296 -26.63 -16.88 5.88
CA ASN A 296 -26.80 -18.08 5.06
C ASN A 296 -25.50 -18.86 4.78
N LEU A 297 -24.32 -18.28 5.04
CA LEU A 297 -23.04 -18.99 4.99
C LEU A 297 -22.64 -19.59 6.34
N GLY A 298 -23.27 -19.11 7.42
CA GLY A 298 -23.08 -19.62 8.79
C GLY A 298 -22.13 -18.76 9.62
N LYS A 299 -21.69 -19.31 10.76
CA LYS A 299 -20.77 -18.62 11.68
C LYS A 299 -19.42 -18.38 11.00
N GLY A 300 -18.78 -17.25 11.33
CA GLY A 300 -17.47 -16.87 10.81
C GLY A 300 -17.50 -16.23 9.41
N TRP A 301 -18.67 -16.07 8.78
CA TRP A 301 -18.79 -15.45 7.46
C TRP A 301 -19.33 -14.03 7.56
N PHE A 302 -18.63 -13.09 6.95
CA PHE A 302 -18.97 -11.68 7.01
C PHE A 302 -18.83 -11.02 5.63
N ALA A 303 -19.60 -9.97 5.39
CA ALA A 303 -19.55 -9.17 4.17
C ALA A 303 -18.34 -8.24 4.21
N THR A 304 -17.13 -8.78 4.34
CA THR A 304 -15.91 -8.02 4.59
C THR A 304 -15.48 -7.20 3.39
N HIS A 305 -15.20 -5.93 3.63
CA HIS A 305 -14.66 -5.05 2.61
C HIS A 305 -13.18 -5.35 2.38
N MET A 306 -12.76 -5.33 1.11
CA MET A 306 -11.37 -5.64 0.73
C MET A 306 -10.31 -4.69 1.30
N TYR A 307 -10.74 -3.52 1.81
CA TYR A 307 -9.89 -2.51 2.43
C TYR A 307 -10.06 -2.40 3.96
N SER A 308 -10.67 -3.41 4.61
CA SER A 308 -10.89 -3.41 6.07
C SER A 308 -9.68 -3.81 6.93
N LEU A 309 -8.49 -3.90 6.35
CA LEU A 309 -7.33 -4.46 7.02
C LEU A 309 -6.92 -3.68 8.29
N GLU A 310 -7.03 -2.35 8.26
CA GLU A 310 -6.66 -1.48 9.38
C GLU A 310 -7.47 -1.73 10.66
N PRO A 311 -8.82 -1.65 10.67
CA PRO A 311 -9.60 -1.93 11.87
C PRO A 311 -9.47 -3.38 12.35
N ILE A 312 -9.29 -4.34 11.43
CA ILE A 312 -9.10 -5.76 11.76
C ILE A 312 -7.80 -5.95 12.56
N VAL A 313 -6.68 -5.47 12.01
CA VAL A 313 -5.37 -5.61 12.67
C VAL A 313 -5.32 -4.78 13.95
N HIS A 314 -5.83 -3.55 13.94
CA HIS A 314 -5.85 -2.71 15.13
C HIS A 314 -6.60 -3.38 16.29
N SER A 315 -7.78 -3.95 16.03
CA SER A 315 -8.57 -4.65 17.05
C SER A 315 -7.82 -5.86 17.63
N ARG A 316 -7.06 -6.58 16.80
CA ARG A 316 -6.20 -7.69 17.24
C ARG A 316 -5.02 -7.24 18.09
N VAL A 317 -4.27 -6.21 17.67
CA VAL A 317 -3.13 -5.71 18.45
C VAL A 317 -3.59 -5.18 19.82
N LEU A 318 -4.75 -4.52 19.89
CA LEU A 318 -5.28 -3.99 21.16
C LEU A 318 -5.53 -5.07 22.23
N LYS A 319 -5.86 -6.30 21.82
CA LYS A 319 -6.09 -7.45 22.71
C LYS A 319 -4.96 -8.47 22.71
N HIS A 320 -3.85 -8.17 22.02
CA HIS A 320 -2.75 -9.11 21.92
C HIS A 320 -2.11 -9.37 23.29
N PRO A 321 -1.78 -10.63 23.67
CA PRO A 321 -1.21 -10.95 24.97
C PRO A 321 0.10 -10.22 25.28
N CYS A 322 0.89 -9.90 24.25
CA CYS A 322 2.16 -9.19 24.40
C CYS A 322 2.03 -7.67 24.32
N ARG A 323 0.80 -7.12 24.37
CA ARG A 323 0.62 -5.67 24.43
C ARG A 323 1.12 -5.12 25.76
N VAL A 324 1.95 -4.09 25.69
CA VAL A 324 2.46 -3.35 26.86
C VAL A 324 1.90 -1.93 26.86
N TYR A 325 1.81 -1.35 28.06
CA TYR A 325 1.31 0.01 28.28
C TYR A 325 2.41 1.01 28.61
N ASN A 326 3.65 0.54 28.77
CA ASN A 326 4.83 1.36 28.99
C ASN A 326 5.77 1.22 27.78
N GLU A 327 6.12 2.34 27.15
CA GLU A 327 7.00 2.39 25.97
C GLU A 327 8.38 1.74 26.23
N SER A 328 8.88 1.77 27.47
CA SER A 328 10.17 1.15 27.83
C SER A 328 10.18 -0.38 27.78
N GLN A 329 9.00 -1.01 27.82
CA GLN A 329 8.84 -2.47 27.75
C GLN A 329 8.60 -2.94 26.31
N ALA A 330 8.51 -2.01 25.36
CA ALA A 330 8.14 -2.29 23.99
C ALA A 330 9.37 -2.53 23.11
N LYS A 331 9.29 -3.60 22.32
CA LYS A 331 10.20 -3.89 21.22
C LYS A 331 9.63 -3.45 19.87
N LEU A 332 8.31 -3.40 19.76
CA LEU A 332 7.58 -3.00 18.55
C LEU A 332 6.60 -1.89 18.88
N PHE A 333 6.49 -0.89 18.01
CA PHE A 333 5.55 0.22 18.15
C PHE A 333 4.53 0.18 17.02
N TYR A 334 3.28 -0.14 17.35
CA TYR A 334 2.17 -0.10 16.40
C TYR A 334 1.58 1.30 16.33
N VAL A 335 1.50 1.85 15.11
CA VAL A 335 0.90 3.16 14.82
C VAL A 335 -0.50 2.95 14.21
N PRO A 336 -1.60 3.16 14.97
CA PRO A 336 -2.95 2.94 14.47
C PRO A 336 -3.45 4.12 13.62
N TYR A 337 -2.75 4.45 12.54
CA TYR A 337 -3.17 5.42 11.53
C TYR A 337 -3.90 4.72 10.39
N TYR A 338 -5.14 5.12 10.13
CA TYR A 338 -6.01 4.52 9.11
C TYR A 338 -5.82 5.21 7.76
N GLY A 339 -4.58 5.17 7.24
CA GLY A 339 -4.19 5.88 6.01
C GLY A 339 -5.00 5.45 4.79
N GLY A 340 -5.37 4.17 4.66
CA GLY A 340 -6.20 3.68 3.58
C GLY A 340 -7.57 4.36 3.52
N TYR A 341 -8.20 4.57 4.67
CA TYR A 341 -9.45 5.32 4.77
C TYR A 341 -9.26 6.81 4.56
N ASP A 342 -8.14 7.38 5.04
CA ASP A 342 -7.79 8.76 4.77
C ASP A 342 -7.73 9.03 3.26
N VAL A 343 -7.01 8.19 2.52
CA VAL A 343 -6.93 8.30 1.05
C VAL A 343 -8.30 8.08 0.40
N LEU A 344 -9.09 7.09 0.86
CA LEU A 344 -10.44 6.83 0.32
C LEU A 344 -11.36 8.05 0.38
N ARG A 345 -11.32 8.84 1.46
CA ARG A 345 -12.15 10.06 1.60
C ARG A 345 -11.92 11.07 0.48
N TRP A 346 -10.72 11.11 -0.07
CA TRP A 346 -10.31 12.12 -1.03
C TRP A 346 -10.16 11.62 -2.47
N HIS A 347 -10.13 10.30 -2.71
CA HIS A 347 -9.93 9.71 -4.03
C HIS A 347 -10.90 10.23 -5.10
N TYR A 348 -12.18 10.38 -4.74
CA TYR A 348 -13.26 10.72 -5.67
C TYR A 348 -13.80 12.13 -5.46
N ARG A 349 -13.02 12.98 -4.77
CA ARG A 349 -13.38 14.38 -4.51
C ARG A 349 -12.39 15.30 -5.21
N ASN A 350 -12.90 16.39 -5.77
CA ASN A 350 -12.07 17.44 -6.34
C ASN A 350 -11.54 18.35 -5.23
N VAL A 351 -10.47 17.90 -4.57
CA VAL A 351 -9.77 18.64 -3.51
C VAL A 351 -8.30 18.79 -3.87
N SER A 352 -7.67 19.82 -3.30
CA SER A 352 -6.25 20.08 -3.49
C SER A 352 -5.37 18.99 -2.86
N GLU A 353 -4.15 18.88 -3.35
CA GLU A 353 -3.17 17.89 -2.89
C GLU A 353 -2.79 18.07 -1.42
N ASP A 354 -2.74 19.31 -0.92
CA ASP A 354 -2.49 19.59 0.49
C ASP A 354 -3.57 19.01 1.41
N VAL A 355 -4.82 18.92 0.94
CA VAL A 355 -5.91 18.29 1.69
C VAL A 355 -5.69 16.77 1.75
N LYS A 356 -5.31 16.16 0.62
CA LYS A 356 -5.05 14.72 0.52
C LYS A 356 -3.89 14.26 1.40
N ASP A 357 -2.89 15.12 1.62
CA ASP A 357 -1.68 14.75 2.37
C ASP A 357 -1.72 15.19 3.84
N ARG A 358 -2.67 16.05 4.22
CA ARG A 358 -2.68 16.76 5.51
C ARG A 358 -2.56 15.82 6.70
N LEU A 359 -3.43 14.82 6.77
CA LEU A 359 -3.53 13.96 7.95
C LEU A 359 -2.32 13.02 8.06
N GLY A 360 -1.78 12.54 6.93
CA GLY A 360 -0.51 11.80 6.87
C GLY A 360 0.68 12.62 7.37
N ILE A 361 0.76 13.90 7.02
CA ILE A 361 1.82 14.80 7.53
C ILE A 361 1.63 15.07 9.03
N GLU A 362 0.39 15.28 9.47
CA GLU A 362 0.10 15.56 10.87
C GLU A 362 0.42 14.38 11.80
N VAL A 363 0.21 13.13 11.37
CA VAL A 363 0.57 11.96 12.19
C VAL A 363 2.08 11.83 12.33
N LEU A 364 2.85 12.12 11.28
CA LEU A 364 4.31 12.10 11.35
C LEU A 364 4.85 13.18 12.29
N LYS A 365 4.34 14.42 12.20
CA LYS A 365 4.67 15.48 13.16
C LYS A 365 4.35 15.09 14.60
N TRP A 366 3.24 14.38 14.81
CA TRP A 366 2.89 13.86 16.13
C TRP A 366 3.88 12.78 16.59
N LEU A 367 4.30 11.87 15.71
CA LEU A 367 5.28 10.82 16.02
C LEU A 367 6.67 11.39 16.31
N GLU A 368 7.12 12.39 15.56
CA GLU A 368 8.39 13.09 15.79
C GLU A 368 8.49 13.72 17.19
N SER A 369 7.35 14.06 17.80
CA SER A 369 7.29 14.53 19.18
C SER A 369 7.56 13.43 20.22
N LYS A 370 7.51 12.15 19.84
CA LYS A 370 7.70 11.00 20.73
C LYS A 370 9.17 10.59 20.80
N GLU A 371 9.63 10.31 22.02
CA GLU A 371 10.99 9.84 22.26
C GLU A 371 11.25 8.48 21.59
N SER A 372 10.30 7.55 21.70
CA SER A 372 10.34 6.24 21.06
C SER A 372 10.57 6.32 19.54
N TRP A 373 9.93 7.28 18.85
CA TRP A 373 10.17 7.52 17.43
C TRP A 373 11.58 8.05 17.16
N ARG A 374 12.00 9.10 17.88
CA ARG A 374 13.31 9.74 17.68
C ARG A 374 14.48 8.79 17.94
N ARG A 375 14.36 7.91 18.93
CA ARG A 375 15.41 6.97 19.35
C ARG A 375 15.85 6.05 18.20
N ASN A 376 14.90 5.53 17.44
CA ASN A 376 15.14 4.50 16.42
C ASN A 376 14.76 4.98 15.00
N ALA A 377 14.46 6.27 14.83
CA ALA A 377 14.04 6.88 13.58
C ALA A 377 12.92 6.09 12.86
N GLY A 378 11.98 5.54 13.63
CA GLY A 378 10.83 4.78 13.11
C GLY A 378 11.12 3.31 12.73
N LYS A 379 12.35 2.79 12.88
CA LYS A 379 12.70 1.42 12.43
C LYS A 379 11.94 0.31 13.16
N ASP A 380 11.58 0.55 14.41
CA ASP A 380 10.76 -0.31 15.29
C ASP A 380 9.26 0.00 15.20
N HIS A 381 8.87 0.88 14.27
CA HIS A 381 7.47 1.25 14.04
C HIS A 381 6.86 0.48 12.88
N VAL A 382 5.59 0.12 13.05
CA VAL A 382 4.80 -0.54 12.02
C VAL A 382 3.49 0.18 11.77
N PHE A 383 3.20 0.38 10.49
CA PHE A 383 1.94 0.89 9.97
C PHE A 383 1.21 -0.23 9.24
N VAL A 384 -0.11 -0.28 9.42
CA VAL A 384 -1.00 -1.08 8.57
C VAL A 384 -1.73 -0.12 7.66
N LEU A 385 -1.64 -0.33 6.36
CA LEU A 385 -2.28 0.48 5.34
C LEU A 385 -3.20 -0.41 4.53
N GLY A 386 -4.51 -0.20 4.66
CA GLY A 386 -5.55 -1.09 4.11
C GLY A 386 -5.74 -1.00 2.60
N LYS A 387 -4.82 -0.35 1.89
CA LYS A 387 -4.83 -0.18 0.43
C LYS A 387 -3.52 -0.64 -0.20
N ILE A 388 -3.47 -0.59 -1.53
CA ILE A 388 -2.26 -0.92 -2.29
C ILE A 388 -1.23 0.19 -2.12
N THR A 389 0.06 -0.15 -2.21
CA THR A 389 1.16 0.82 -2.05
C THR A 389 1.02 2.08 -2.92
N TRP A 390 0.46 1.93 -4.13
CA TRP A 390 0.36 3.01 -5.12
C TRP A 390 -0.58 4.14 -4.70
N ASP A 391 -1.54 3.85 -3.82
CA ASP A 391 -2.48 4.85 -3.27
C ASP A 391 -1.78 5.83 -2.30
N PHE A 392 -0.52 5.58 -1.95
CA PHE A 392 0.27 6.38 -1.03
C PHE A 392 1.57 6.93 -1.64
N ARG A 393 1.75 6.74 -2.94
CA ARG A 393 2.96 7.09 -3.68
C ARG A 393 2.66 8.05 -4.83
N ARG A 394 1.90 9.10 -4.53
CA ARG A 394 1.57 10.15 -5.50
C ARG A 394 2.85 10.85 -5.96
N ASP A 395 3.15 10.71 -7.24
CA ASP A 395 4.17 11.47 -7.96
C ASP A 395 3.47 12.24 -9.11
N LYS A 396 3.74 11.91 -10.38
CA LYS A 396 3.25 12.65 -11.56
C LYS A 396 1.74 12.51 -11.83
N VAL A 397 1.13 11.44 -11.35
CA VAL A 397 -0.31 11.19 -11.52
C VAL A 397 -1.02 11.70 -10.27
N PRO A 398 -2.07 12.54 -10.38
CA PRO A 398 -2.73 13.18 -9.23
C PRO A 398 -3.64 12.22 -8.42
N TRP A 399 -3.17 10.99 -8.20
CA TRP A 399 -3.88 9.89 -7.53
C TRP A 399 -3.29 9.60 -6.15
N GLY A 400 -4.13 9.28 -5.18
CA GLY A 400 -3.69 8.88 -3.84
C GLY A 400 -3.12 10.01 -2.98
N SER A 401 -2.33 9.66 -1.96
CA SER A 401 -1.52 10.55 -1.11
C SER A 401 -0.03 10.44 -1.44
N ARG A 402 0.82 11.37 -0.98
CA ARG A 402 2.29 11.22 -1.03
C ARG A 402 2.91 10.58 0.23
N PHE A 403 2.09 9.99 1.10
CA PHE A 403 2.48 9.59 2.46
C PHE A 403 3.73 8.68 2.49
N LEU A 404 3.85 7.70 1.59
CA LEU A 404 5.01 6.80 1.54
C LEU A 404 6.22 7.36 0.78
N GLU A 405 6.10 8.55 0.18
CA GLU A 405 7.20 9.32 -0.40
C GLU A 405 7.83 10.28 0.63
N LEU A 406 7.24 10.41 1.81
CA LEU A 406 7.82 11.19 2.91
C LEU A 406 9.08 10.50 3.43
N GLN A 407 10.10 11.31 3.78
CA GLN A 407 11.39 10.81 4.21
C GLN A 407 11.29 10.01 5.52
N GLU A 408 10.37 10.42 6.39
CA GLU A 408 10.07 9.80 7.67
C GLU A 408 9.48 8.38 7.50
N MET A 409 8.94 8.06 6.31
CA MET A 409 8.32 6.77 5.99
C MET A 409 9.28 5.76 5.34
N GLN A 410 10.56 6.09 5.17
CA GLN A 410 11.55 5.16 4.59
C GLN A 410 11.93 4.03 5.55
N ASN A 411 12.03 4.33 6.85
CA ASN A 411 12.46 3.38 7.88
C ASN A 411 11.36 2.46 8.45
N PRO A 412 10.13 2.94 8.73
CA PRO A 412 9.09 2.10 9.31
C PRO A 412 8.69 0.94 8.41
N THR A 413 8.18 -0.13 9.03
CA THR A 413 7.59 -1.25 8.30
C THR A 413 6.15 -0.91 7.90
N LYS A 414 5.78 -1.18 6.65
CA LYS A 414 4.43 -0.93 6.12
C LYS A 414 3.82 -2.25 5.70
N LEU A 415 2.76 -2.64 6.41
CA LEU A 415 1.93 -3.79 6.06
C LEU A 415 0.84 -3.33 5.09
N LEU A 416 0.82 -3.91 3.90
CA LEU A 416 -0.06 -3.51 2.80
C LEU A 416 -0.76 -4.74 2.20
N ILE A 417 -1.88 -4.54 1.51
CA ILE A 417 -2.51 -5.62 0.72
C ILE A 417 -1.78 -5.91 -0.61
N GLU A 418 -0.99 -4.94 -1.09
CA GLU A 418 -0.07 -5.03 -2.23
C GLU A 418 1.17 -4.15 -1.93
N ARG A 419 2.36 -4.75 -1.92
CA ARG A 419 3.63 -4.04 -1.69
C ARG A 419 4.21 -3.48 -2.98
N GLN A 420 5.12 -2.52 -2.84
CA GLN A 420 6.07 -2.17 -3.89
C GLN A 420 7.28 -3.12 -3.79
N PRO A 421 7.56 -3.99 -4.78
CA PRO A 421 8.60 -5.00 -4.64
C PRO A 421 10.02 -4.47 -4.54
N TRP A 422 10.26 -3.22 -4.93
CA TRP A 422 11.55 -2.55 -4.74
C TRP A 422 11.70 -1.81 -3.40
N GLN A 423 10.73 -1.95 -2.50
CA GLN A 423 10.77 -1.36 -1.17
C GLN A 423 10.82 -2.47 -0.13
N VAL A 424 11.97 -2.62 0.54
CA VAL A 424 12.23 -3.75 1.45
C VAL A 424 11.33 -3.73 2.69
N ASN A 425 10.96 -2.54 3.16
CA ASN A 425 10.10 -2.34 4.32
C ASN A 425 8.59 -2.37 3.98
N ASP A 426 8.24 -2.52 2.70
CA ASP A 426 6.86 -2.73 2.27
C ASP A 426 6.61 -4.24 2.24
N ILE A 427 5.78 -4.71 3.17
CA ILE A 427 5.45 -6.12 3.33
C ILE A 427 4.00 -6.32 2.90
N ALA A 428 3.77 -7.20 1.91
CA ALA A 428 2.41 -7.56 1.56
C ALA A 428 1.88 -8.65 2.49
N ILE A 429 0.70 -8.42 3.05
CA ILE A 429 -0.05 -9.38 3.85
C ILE A 429 -1.40 -9.69 3.17
N PRO A 430 -2.04 -10.84 3.47
CA PRO A 430 -3.25 -11.28 2.79
C PRO A 430 -4.34 -10.22 2.80
N HIS A 431 -5.06 -10.07 1.69
CA HIS A 431 -6.31 -9.32 1.75
C HIS A 431 -7.26 -9.95 2.78
N PRO A 432 -8.03 -9.16 3.54
CA PRO A 432 -9.14 -9.69 4.32
C PRO A 432 -10.11 -10.43 3.40
N THR A 433 -10.40 -11.70 3.70
CA THR A 433 -11.39 -12.52 2.96
C THR A 433 -12.77 -12.41 3.61
N TYR A 434 -13.76 -13.15 3.13
CA TYR A 434 -15.08 -13.22 3.78
C TYR A 434 -15.15 -14.15 5.00
N PHE A 435 -14.13 -14.98 5.23
CA PHE A 435 -14.11 -15.96 6.30
C PHE A 435 -13.16 -15.55 7.42
N HIS A 436 -13.73 -15.43 8.61
CA HIS A 436 -13.08 -14.99 9.84
C HIS A 436 -13.36 -16.00 10.97
N PRO A 437 -12.52 -17.03 11.12
CA PRO A 437 -12.70 -18.07 12.13
C PRO A 437 -12.46 -17.52 13.55
N ARG A 438 -13.11 -18.11 14.55
CA ARG A 438 -12.89 -17.75 15.97
C ARG A 438 -12.08 -18.81 16.71
N THR A 439 -12.11 -20.04 16.22
CA THR A 439 -11.52 -21.22 16.85
C THR A 439 -10.83 -22.13 15.83
N ASP A 440 -9.97 -23.03 16.30
CA ASP A 440 -9.37 -24.07 15.47
C ASP A 440 -10.41 -25.01 14.83
N ASP A 441 -11.55 -25.20 15.50
CA ASP A 441 -12.67 -26.02 15.01
C ASP A 441 -13.37 -25.37 13.82
N ASP A 442 -13.49 -24.04 13.79
CA ASP A 442 -14.04 -23.31 12.63
C ASP A 442 -13.17 -23.54 11.38
N ILE A 443 -11.84 -23.46 11.55
CA ILE A 443 -10.87 -23.73 10.48
C ILE A 443 -10.95 -25.20 10.05
N THR A 444 -10.91 -26.13 10.99
CA THR A 444 -10.95 -27.57 10.70
C THR A 444 -12.24 -27.96 9.98
N SER A 445 -13.38 -27.44 10.44
CA SER A 445 -14.69 -27.68 9.81
C SER A 445 -14.72 -27.18 8.37
N TRP A 446 -14.14 -26.00 8.12
CA TRP A 446 -14.06 -25.45 6.77
C TRP A 446 -13.11 -26.25 5.87
N GLN A 447 -11.95 -26.67 6.38
CA GLN A 447 -11.01 -27.53 5.66
C GLN A 447 -11.69 -28.83 5.21
N ILE A 448 -12.41 -29.50 6.12
CA ILE A 448 -13.16 -30.74 5.81
C ILE A 448 -14.20 -30.47 4.71
N LYS A 449 -15.03 -29.43 4.88
CA LYS A 449 -16.10 -29.08 3.94
C LYS A 449 -15.56 -28.85 2.52
N ILE A 450 -14.48 -28.09 2.38
CA ILE A 450 -13.92 -27.72 1.08
C ILE A 450 -13.12 -28.84 0.43
N MET A 451 -12.47 -29.70 1.23
CA MET A 451 -11.81 -30.90 0.71
C MET A 451 -12.80 -31.89 0.09
N SER A 452 -14.01 -32.03 0.65
CA SER A 452 -15.04 -32.95 0.15
C SER A 452 -15.95 -32.37 -0.93
N LYS A 453 -15.85 -31.08 -1.24
CA LYS A 453 -16.78 -30.38 -2.14
C LYS A 453 -16.63 -30.88 -3.59
N PRO A 454 -17.71 -31.37 -4.25
CA PRO A 454 -17.67 -31.68 -5.68
C PRO A 454 -17.47 -30.41 -6.52
N ARG A 455 -16.61 -30.51 -7.54
CA ARG A 455 -16.22 -29.40 -8.42
C ARG A 455 -16.59 -29.73 -9.87
N PRO A 456 -17.83 -29.45 -10.29
CA PRO A 456 -18.30 -29.79 -11.63
C PRO A 456 -17.62 -28.98 -12.74
N HIS A 457 -17.04 -27.83 -12.43
CA HIS A 457 -16.40 -26.96 -13.41
C HIS A 457 -14.87 -27.11 -13.36
N LEU A 458 -14.24 -27.30 -14.52
CA LEU A 458 -12.77 -27.32 -14.59
C LEU A 458 -12.19 -25.93 -14.30
N VAL A 459 -12.74 -24.90 -14.93
CA VAL A 459 -12.26 -23.52 -14.83
C VAL A 459 -13.40 -22.60 -14.42
N SER A 460 -13.09 -21.56 -13.66
CA SER A 460 -13.97 -20.40 -13.55
C SER A 460 -13.24 -19.08 -13.68
N PHE A 461 -13.99 -18.06 -14.08
CA PHE A 461 -13.52 -16.69 -14.09
C PHE A 461 -14.60 -15.77 -13.53
N ALA A 462 -14.27 -15.03 -12.47
CA ALA A 462 -15.03 -13.88 -12.01
C ALA A 462 -14.34 -12.60 -12.49
N GLY A 463 -14.97 -11.89 -13.41
CA GLY A 463 -14.40 -10.67 -13.96
C GLY A 463 -15.34 -9.95 -14.92
N GLY A 464 -14.90 -8.78 -15.36
CA GLY A 464 -15.53 -7.95 -16.38
C GLY A 464 -14.56 -7.67 -17.51
N ALA A 465 -15.10 -7.51 -18.72
CA ALA A 465 -14.35 -6.98 -19.85
C ALA A 465 -14.13 -5.47 -19.64
N ARG A 466 -13.10 -4.91 -20.28
CA ARG A 466 -12.87 -3.45 -20.30
C ARG A 466 -13.20 -2.93 -21.69
N PRO A 467 -14.36 -2.29 -21.89
CA PRO A 467 -14.78 -1.79 -23.20
C PRO A 467 -13.73 -0.88 -23.85
N GLU A 468 -13.09 -0.03 -23.04
CA GLU A 468 -12.07 0.93 -23.47
C GLU A 468 -10.70 0.30 -23.84
N ASN A 469 -10.50 -1.00 -23.59
CA ASN A 469 -9.23 -1.69 -23.83
C ASN A 469 -9.47 -3.16 -24.18
N PRO A 470 -9.99 -3.45 -25.40
CA PRO A 470 -10.41 -4.80 -25.78
C PRO A 470 -9.25 -5.81 -25.79
N ASP A 471 -8.02 -5.38 -26.03
CA ASP A 471 -6.82 -6.24 -26.08
C ASP A 471 -6.26 -6.61 -24.69
N ASN A 472 -7.01 -6.33 -23.62
CA ASN A 472 -6.63 -6.74 -22.28
C ASN A 472 -6.80 -8.26 -22.09
N ILE A 473 -5.99 -8.88 -21.24
CA ILE A 473 -6.04 -10.32 -20.97
C ILE A 473 -7.43 -10.81 -20.52
N ARG A 474 -8.19 -10.02 -19.76
CA ARG A 474 -9.52 -10.42 -19.26
C ARG A 474 -10.48 -10.65 -20.42
N SER A 475 -10.44 -9.82 -21.46
CA SER A 475 -11.26 -10.01 -22.66
C SER A 475 -10.94 -11.35 -23.34
N THR A 476 -9.65 -11.67 -23.51
CA THR A 476 -9.22 -12.95 -24.09
C THR A 476 -9.62 -14.14 -23.23
N LEU A 477 -9.53 -14.02 -21.90
CA LEU A 477 -9.95 -15.07 -20.98
C LEU A 477 -11.47 -15.27 -20.98
N ILE A 478 -12.26 -14.20 -21.10
CA ILE A 478 -13.71 -14.27 -21.25
C ILE A 478 -14.06 -14.96 -22.56
N GLU A 479 -13.43 -14.57 -23.67
CA GLU A 479 -13.59 -15.20 -24.99
C GLU A 479 -13.31 -16.72 -24.89
N GLN A 480 -12.14 -17.12 -24.35
CA GLN A 480 -11.81 -18.54 -24.18
C GLN A 480 -12.81 -19.28 -23.27
N CYS A 481 -13.29 -18.64 -22.19
CA CYS A 481 -14.21 -19.26 -21.24
C CYS A 481 -15.60 -19.48 -21.85
N VAL A 482 -16.15 -18.46 -22.52
CA VAL A 482 -17.50 -18.51 -23.12
C VAL A 482 -17.53 -19.42 -24.36
N SER A 483 -16.43 -19.49 -25.12
CA SER A 483 -16.31 -20.38 -26.28
C SER A 483 -16.03 -21.84 -25.92
N SER A 484 -15.78 -22.16 -24.65
CA SER A 484 -15.52 -23.55 -24.20
C SER A 484 -16.82 -24.36 -24.08
N SER A 485 -16.71 -25.70 -24.07
CA SER A 485 -17.89 -26.57 -23.92
C SER A 485 -18.60 -26.34 -22.58
N SER A 486 -19.91 -26.61 -22.52
CA SER A 486 -20.85 -26.18 -21.47
C SER A 486 -20.57 -26.63 -20.02
N ASN A 487 -19.48 -27.33 -19.73
CA ASN A 487 -19.04 -27.68 -18.37
C ASN A 487 -17.53 -27.39 -18.10
N GLN A 488 -16.79 -26.89 -19.10
CA GLN A 488 -15.36 -26.66 -18.97
C GLN A 488 -15.03 -25.35 -18.26
N CYS A 489 -15.78 -24.28 -18.55
CA CYS A 489 -15.54 -22.97 -17.94
C CYS A 489 -16.84 -22.31 -17.49
N ARG A 490 -16.87 -21.81 -16.25
CA ARG A 490 -17.98 -21.01 -15.71
C ARG A 490 -17.55 -19.56 -15.54
N PHE A 491 -18.20 -18.68 -16.29
CA PHE A 491 -17.97 -17.23 -16.21
C PHE A 491 -18.99 -16.56 -15.28
N LEU A 492 -18.52 -15.69 -14.39
CA LEU A 492 -19.32 -14.78 -13.58
C LEU A 492 -18.97 -13.35 -13.97
N ASP A 493 -19.93 -12.67 -14.61
CA ASP A 493 -19.77 -11.29 -15.05
C ASP A 493 -19.85 -10.32 -13.87
N CYS A 494 -18.75 -9.58 -13.64
CA CYS A 494 -18.66 -8.58 -12.59
C CYS A 494 -19.10 -7.17 -13.03
N THR A 495 -19.38 -6.91 -14.30
CA THR A 495 -19.66 -5.55 -14.81
C THR A 495 -20.91 -4.94 -14.18
N ASN A 496 -21.97 -5.73 -13.98
CA ASN A 496 -23.24 -5.27 -13.39
C ASN A 496 -23.37 -5.60 -11.90
N GLY A 497 -22.24 -5.67 -11.17
CA GLY A 497 -22.26 -5.93 -9.73
C GLY A 497 -22.45 -7.41 -9.34
N GLY A 498 -22.37 -8.36 -10.29
CA GLY A 498 -22.53 -9.79 -10.01
C GLY A 498 -21.56 -10.33 -8.94
N CYS A 499 -20.40 -9.69 -8.80
CA CYS A 499 -19.34 -10.04 -7.85
C CYS A 499 -19.43 -9.28 -6.51
N LYS A 500 -20.43 -8.40 -6.33
CA LYS A 500 -20.66 -7.71 -5.05
C LYS A 500 -21.22 -8.64 -3.99
N ASN A 501 -22.03 -9.61 -4.40
CA ASN A 501 -22.57 -10.61 -3.49
C ASN A 501 -21.48 -11.65 -3.17
N PRO A 502 -21.02 -11.75 -1.91
CA PRO A 502 -20.00 -12.71 -1.50
C PRO A 502 -20.34 -14.14 -1.91
N LYS A 503 -21.62 -14.51 -1.82
CA LYS A 503 -22.10 -15.86 -2.11
C LYS A 503 -21.84 -16.26 -3.56
N ASN A 504 -22.04 -15.35 -4.52
CA ASN A 504 -21.85 -15.66 -5.94
C ASN A 504 -20.41 -16.05 -6.25
N VAL A 505 -19.45 -15.30 -5.68
CA VAL A 505 -18.01 -15.55 -5.86
C VAL A 505 -17.60 -16.84 -5.13
N LEU A 506 -18.07 -17.02 -3.89
CA LEU A 506 -17.76 -18.21 -3.10
C LEU A 506 -18.34 -19.48 -3.70
N ASP A 507 -19.58 -19.47 -4.19
CA ASP A 507 -20.19 -20.62 -4.87
C ASP A 507 -19.39 -20.97 -6.15
N LEU A 508 -19.06 -19.96 -6.96
CA LEU A 508 -18.27 -20.14 -8.17
C LEU A 508 -16.93 -20.85 -7.88
N PHE A 509 -16.18 -20.36 -6.89
CA PHE A 509 -14.86 -20.89 -6.57
C PHE A 509 -14.93 -22.25 -5.87
N GLN A 510 -15.93 -22.49 -5.03
CA GLN A 510 -16.14 -23.80 -4.40
C GLN A 510 -16.50 -24.89 -5.41
N ASP A 511 -17.15 -24.54 -6.52
CA ASP A 511 -17.57 -25.47 -7.56
C ASP A 511 -16.53 -25.65 -8.69
N SER A 512 -15.36 -25.02 -8.61
CA SER A 512 -14.35 -25.02 -9.68
C SER A 512 -13.03 -25.67 -9.29
N GLU A 513 -12.36 -26.38 -10.20
CA GLU A 513 -11.01 -26.90 -9.98
C GLU A 513 -9.96 -25.77 -10.00
N PHE A 514 -10.02 -24.91 -11.02
CA PHE A 514 -9.11 -23.78 -11.24
C PHE A 514 -9.86 -22.44 -11.34
N CYS A 515 -9.25 -21.38 -10.80
CA CYS A 515 -9.83 -20.04 -10.80
C CYS A 515 -8.88 -19.06 -11.47
N LEU A 516 -9.32 -18.40 -12.54
CA LEU A 516 -8.48 -17.49 -13.31
C LEU A 516 -8.27 -16.18 -12.55
N GLN A 517 -7.00 -15.82 -12.32
CA GLN A 517 -6.61 -14.63 -11.57
C GLN A 517 -5.74 -13.65 -12.39
N PRO A 518 -6.24 -13.09 -13.51
CA PRO A 518 -5.53 -12.04 -14.24
C PRO A 518 -5.41 -10.76 -13.40
N PRO A 519 -4.42 -9.89 -13.66
CA PRO A 519 -4.35 -8.58 -13.03
C PRO A 519 -5.59 -7.72 -13.34
N GLY A 520 -5.83 -6.71 -12.49
CA GLY A 520 -6.90 -5.73 -12.64
C GLY A 520 -6.32 -4.32 -12.81
N ASP A 521 -6.87 -3.35 -12.07
CA ASP A 521 -6.25 -2.03 -11.92
C ASP A 521 -4.97 -2.11 -11.08
N SER A 522 -4.88 -3.12 -10.22
CA SER A 522 -3.72 -3.48 -9.42
C SER A 522 -3.20 -4.87 -9.79
N ALA A 523 -2.02 -5.21 -9.28
CA ALA A 523 -1.34 -6.47 -9.56
C ALA A 523 -2.08 -7.67 -8.94
N THR A 524 -2.46 -7.51 -7.68
CA THR A 524 -3.15 -8.51 -6.88
C THR A 524 -4.60 -8.10 -6.63
N ARG A 525 -5.44 -9.07 -6.28
CA ARG A 525 -6.87 -8.87 -6.00
C ARG A 525 -7.29 -9.77 -4.85
N ARG A 526 -8.24 -9.34 -4.03
CA ARG A 526 -8.86 -10.19 -2.98
C ARG A 526 -9.33 -11.55 -3.52
N SER A 527 -9.79 -11.59 -4.77
CA SER A 527 -10.17 -12.81 -5.50
C SER A 527 -9.12 -13.94 -5.47
N VAL A 528 -7.82 -13.61 -5.43
CA VAL A 528 -6.74 -14.61 -5.27
C VAL A 528 -6.91 -15.34 -3.94
N PHE A 529 -7.09 -14.60 -2.84
CA PHE A 529 -7.28 -15.14 -1.49
C PHE A 529 -8.63 -15.85 -1.35
N ASP A 530 -9.71 -15.28 -1.88
CA ASP A 530 -11.04 -15.92 -1.89
C ASP A 530 -10.99 -17.29 -2.62
N SER A 531 -10.20 -17.40 -3.70
CA SER A 531 -10.02 -18.67 -4.42
C SER A 531 -9.24 -19.70 -3.60
N LEU A 532 -8.16 -19.28 -2.92
CA LEU A 532 -7.35 -20.13 -2.05
C LEU A 532 -8.18 -20.67 -0.88
N ILE A 533 -8.89 -19.81 -0.15
CA ILE A 533 -9.72 -20.27 0.98
C ILE A 533 -10.92 -21.11 0.55
N SER A 534 -11.32 -21.05 -0.73
CA SER A 534 -12.36 -21.89 -1.33
C SER A 534 -11.82 -23.19 -1.94
N GLY A 535 -10.51 -23.46 -1.81
CA GLY A 535 -9.86 -24.65 -2.36
C GLY A 535 -9.80 -24.70 -3.90
N CYS A 536 -10.03 -23.56 -4.55
CA CYS A 536 -9.88 -23.41 -5.99
C CYS A 536 -8.43 -23.05 -6.31
N ILE A 537 -7.81 -23.75 -7.25
CA ILE A 537 -6.39 -23.54 -7.56
C ILE A 537 -6.26 -22.25 -8.39
N PRO A 538 -5.61 -21.18 -7.89
CA PRO A 538 -5.44 -19.96 -8.65
C PRO A 538 -4.54 -20.17 -9.88
N VAL A 539 -4.98 -19.63 -11.01
CA VAL A 539 -4.20 -19.52 -12.24
C VAL A 539 -3.69 -18.08 -12.34
N ILE A 540 -2.38 -17.93 -12.21
CA ILE A 540 -1.66 -16.65 -12.13
C ILE A 540 -1.08 -16.32 -13.50
N PHE A 541 -1.29 -15.09 -13.96
CA PHE A 541 -0.85 -14.65 -15.29
C PHE A 541 0.38 -13.73 -15.27
N THR A 542 0.67 -13.15 -14.11
CA THR A 542 1.87 -12.35 -13.86
C THR A 542 2.42 -12.68 -12.47
N PRO A 543 3.74 -12.89 -12.31
CA PRO A 543 4.34 -13.12 -10.98
C PRO A 543 4.06 -11.98 -9.99
N TYR A 544 3.84 -10.77 -10.51
CA TYR A 544 3.53 -9.60 -9.71
C TYR A 544 2.22 -9.73 -8.91
N THR A 545 1.29 -10.60 -9.35
CA THR A 545 0.02 -10.88 -8.64
C THR A 545 0.23 -11.56 -7.29
N ALA A 546 1.26 -12.39 -7.12
CA ALA A 546 1.43 -13.15 -5.87
C ALA A 546 2.89 -13.47 -5.52
N TYR A 547 3.70 -13.85 -6.51
CA TYR A 547 5.04 -14.40 -6.32
C TYR A 547 6.01 -13.36 -5.76
N TYR A 548 5.83 -12.09 -6.16
CA TYR A 548 6.65 -10.97 -5.69
C TYR A 548 6.03 -10.17 -4.53
N GLN A 549 4.95 -10.67 -3.94
CA GLN A 549 4.15 -9.93 -2.96
C GLN A 549 4.27 -10.55 -1.57
N TYR A 550 3.80 -11.78 -1.40
CA TYR A 550 3.41 -12.32 -0.08
C TYR A 550 4.49 -13.24 0.53
N ALA A 551 5.70 -12.72 0.71
CA ALA A 551 6.87 -13.48 1.19
C ALA A 551 6.62 -14.23 2.52
N TRP A 552 5.77 -13.69 3.40
CA TRP A 552 5.46 -14.30 4.70
C TRP A 552 4.29 -15.29 4.67
N HIS A 553 3.39 -15.20 3.68
CA HIS A 553 2.13 -15.95 3.68
C HIS A 553 2.02 -16.96 2.53
N LEU A 554 2.83 -16.82 1.48
CA LEU A 554 2.87 -17.75 0.35
C LEU A 554 4.28 -18.35 0.21
N PRO A 555 4.39 -19.66 -0.07
CA PRO A 555 5.67 -20.35 -0.19
C PRO A 555 6.44 -19.94 -1.44
N GLU A 556 7.76 -20.15 -1.42
CA GLU A 556 8.65 -19.91 -2.56
C GLU A 556 8.36 -20.89 -3.72
N ASP A 557 8.01 -22.14 -3.44
CA ASP A 557 7.56 -23.06 -4.49
C ASP A 557 6.09 -22.82 -4.86
N HIS A 558 5.89 -21.91 -5.80
CA HIS A 558 4.54 -21.52 -6.25
C HIS A 558 3.75 -22.66 -6.89
N ARG A 559 4.41 -23.68 -7.45
CA ARG A 559 3.75 -24.83 -8.10
C ARG A 559 2.93 -25.67 -7.11
N ARG A 560 3.17 -25.52 -5.80
CA ARG A 560 2.40 -26.20 -4.76
C ARG A 560 0.99 -25.64 -4.60
N TYR A 561 0.72 -24.41 -5.04
CA TYR A 561 -0.56 -23.76 -4.82
C TYR A 561 -1.15 -23.05 -6.04
N SER A 562 -0.39 -22.82 -7.11
CA SER A 562 -0.87 -22.12 -8.30
C SER A 562 -0.37 -22.73 -9.59
N VAL A 563 -1.07 -22.42 -10.68
CA VAL A 563 -0.61 -22.65 -12.05
C VAL A 563 -0.22 -21.29 -12.63
N TYR A 564 0.98 -21.20 -13.23
CA TYR A 564 1.38 -20.01 -13.97
C TYR A 564 1.14 -20.19 -15.47
N ILE A 565 0.58 -19.19 -16.13
CA ILE A 565 0.46 -19.11 -17.59
C ILE A 565 0.80 -17.68 -18.01
N SER A 566 1.76 -17.50 -18.92
CA SER A 566 2.21 -16.17 -19.38
C SER A 566 1.04 -15.31 -19.89
N GLU A 567 0.87 -14.11 -19.31
CA GLU A 567 -0.10 -13.12 -19.81
C GLU A 567 0.12 -12.80 -21.29
N GLN A 568 1.38 -12.65 -21.71
CA GLN A 568 1.71 -12.32 -23.08
C GLN A 568 1.29 -13.44 -24.05
N ASP A 569 1.51 -14.70 -23.66
CA ASP A 569 1.16 -15.86 -24.48
C ASP A 569 -0.37 -16.00 -24.61
N VAL A 570 -1.11 -15.66 -23.57
CA VAL A 570 -2.59 -15.63 -23.60
C VAL A 570 -3.08 -14.53 -24.52
N LYS A 571 -2.59 -13.30 -24.36
CA LYS A 571 -3.00 -12.14 -25.17
C LYS A 571 -2.69 -12.32 -26.66
N GLU A 572 -1.53 -12.90 -26.97
CA GLU A 572 -1.12 -13.21 -28.34
C GLU A 572 -1.78 -14.49 -28.89
N LYS A 573 -2.71 -15.08 -28.13
CA LYS A 573 -3.44 -16.31 -28.48
C LYS A 573 -2.51 -17.49 -28.82
N ARG A 574 -1.28 -17.49 -28.28
CA ARG A 574 -0.31 -18.59 -28.43
C ARG A 574 -0.68 -19.82 -27.61
N VAL A 575 -1.51 -19.64 -26.58
CA VAL A 575 -1.99 -20.72 -25.70
C VAL A 575 -3.51 -20.65 -25.46
N ASN A 576 -4.11 -21.82 -25.25
CA ASN A 576 -5.47 -21.94 -24.72
C ASN A 576 -5.39 -22.36 -23.24
N VAL A 577 -5.89 -21.51 -22.35
CA VAL A 577 -5.81 -21.71 -20.90
C VAL A 577 -6.61 -22.94 -20.46
N VAL A 578 -7.80 -23.13 -21.03
CA VAL A 578 -8.68 -24.25 -20.66
C VAL A 578 -8.04 -25.58 -21.03
N GLU A 579 -7.42 -25.69 -22.19
CA GLU A 579 -6.74 -26.92 -22.62
C GLU A 579 -5.47 -27.22 -21.80
N ILE A 580 -4.68 -26.21 -21.43
CA ILE A 580 -3.55 -26.38 -20.51
C ILE A 580 -4.01 -26.96 -19.17
N LEU A 581 -5.09 -26.40 -18.61
CA LEU A 581 -5.60 -26.81 -17.30
C LEU A 581 -6.29 -28.18 -17.35
N LYS A 582 -6.87 -28.54 -18.49
CA LYS A 582 -7.47 -29.86 -18.73
C LYS A 582 -6.41 -30.97 -18.74
N ALA A 583 -5.20 -30.67 -19.21
CA ALA A 583 -4.08 -31.62 -19.22
C ALA A 583 -3.54 -31.95 -17.82
N LYS A 584 -3.91 -31.18 -16.78
CA LYS A 584 -3.48 -31.45 -15.40
C LYS A 584 -4.13 -32.71 -14.84
N THR A 585 -3.28 -33.59 -14.32
CA THR A 585 -3.72 -34.87 -13.76
C THR A 585 -4.58 -34.67 -12.51
N LEU A 586 -5.42 -35.66 -12.22
CA LEU A 586 -6.22 -35.64 -10.97
C LEU A 586 -5.32 -35.58 -9.73
N ARG A 587 -4.15 -36.22 -9.78
CA ARG A 587 -3.17 -36.22 -8.68
C ARG A 587 -2.60 -34.82 -8.45
N GLU A 588 -2.11 -34.14 -9.49
CA GLU A 588 -1.62 -32.76 -9.37
C GLU A 588 -2.68 -31.84 -8.75
N LYS A 589 -3.93 -31.91 -9.24
CA LYS A 589 -5.03 -31.09 -8.72
C LYS A 589 -5.32 -31.37 -7.25
N LYS A 590 -5.36 -32.65 -6.84
CA LYS A 590 -5.58 -33.06 -5.45
C LYS A 590 -4.43 -32.61 -4.54
N ASP A 591 -3.18 -32.79 -4.98
CA ASP A 591 -2.00 -32.44 -4.20
C ASP A 591 -1.92 -30.92 -3.97
N MET A 592 -2.12 -30.12 -5.03
CA MET A 592 -2.17 -28.65 -4.92
C MET A 592 -3.30 -28.19 -3.99
N ARG A 593 -4.51 -28.74 -4.15
CA ARG A 593 -5.66 -28.39 -3.32
C ARG A 593 -5.46 -28.76 -1.85
N SER A 594 -4.95 -29.95 -1.60
CA SER A 594 -4.63 -30.42 -0.24
C SER A 594 -3.62 -29.48 0.41
N TYR A 595 -2.59 -29.07 -0.33
CA TYR A 595 -1.62 -28.09 0.15
C TYR A 595 -2.27 -26.74 0.47
N ILE A 596 -3.07 -26.19 -0.45
CA ILE A 596 -3.80 -24.93 -0.23
C ILE A 596 -4.63 -24.99 1.06
N ILE A 597 -5.44 -26.04 1.22
CA ILE A 597 -6.41 -26.11 2.31
C ILE A 597 -5.74 -26.38 3.65
N HIS A 598 -4.76 -27.29 3.70
CA HIS A 598 -4.15 -27.68 4.97
C HIS A 598 -2.97 -26.82 5.39
N GLN A 599 -2.22 -26.25 4.44
CA GLN A 599 -0.98 -25.53 4.72
C GLN A 599 -1.12 -24.01 4.57
N LEU A 600 -1.95 -23.52 3.65
CA LEU A 600 -2.08 -22.08 3.41
C LEU A 600 -3.29 -21.47 4.10
N LEU A 601 -4.48 -22.05 3.92
CA LEU A 601 -5.76 -21.46 4.33
C LEU A 601 -5.76 -20.86 5.75
N PRO A 602 -5.24 -21.54 6.79
CA PRO A 602 -5.24 -20.96 8.14
C PRO A 602 -4.49 -19.62 8.19
N GLY A 603 -3.31 -19.55 7.56
CA GLY A 603 -2.46 -18.35 7.50
C GLY A 603 -2.92 -17.26 6.53
N LEU A 604 -4.08 -17.43 5.88
CA LEU A 604 -4.67 -16.48 4.93
C LEU A 604 -5.96 -15.81 5.45
N VAL A 605 -6.47 -16.24 6.59
CA VAL A 605 -7.68 -15.70 7.22
C VAL A 605 -7.33 -14.95 8.50
N TYR A 606 -8.25 -14.09 8.96
CA TYR A 606 -8.07 -13.29 10.17
C TYR A 606 -9.15 -13.65 11.18
N GLY A 607 -8.79 -14.06 12.38
CA GLY A 607 -9.72 -14.22 13.50
C GLY A 607 -10.08 -12.89 14.17
N ASP A 608 -11.21 -12.88 14.88
CA ASP A 608 -11.63 -11.71 15.68
C ASP A 608 -10.64 -11.42 16.83
N SER A 609 -10.80 -10.28 17.52
CA SER A 609 -9.92 -9.90 18.63
C SER A 609 -9.92 -10.86 19.83
N ASN A 610 -10.88 -11.79 19.91
CA ASN A 610 -10.96 -12.83 20.93
C ASN A 610 -10.59 -14.21 20.39
N ALA A 611 -10.14 -14.32 19.14
CA ALA A 611 -9.74 -15.56 18.53
C ALA A 611 -8.58 -16.17 19.32
N LYS A 612 -8.68 -17.47 19.57
CA LYS A 612 -7.66 -18.24 20.27
C LYS A 612 -7.37 -19.47 19.43
N PHE A 613 -6.24 -19.44 18.75
CA PHE A 613 -5.74 -20.56 17.97
C PHE A 613 -4.64 -21.27 18.77
N GLU A 614 -4.79 -22.58 18.93
CA GLU A 614 -3.79 -23.44 19.57
C GLU A 614 -3.11 -24.34 18.54
N LYS A 615 -3.85 -24.75 17.52
CA LYS A 615 -3.37 -25.62 16.46
C LYS A 615 -2.91 -24.84 15.23
N PHE A 616 -3.61 -23.77 14.89
CA PHE A 616 -3.32 -22.97 13.71
C PHE A 616 -2.71 -21.61 14.06
N ARG A 617 -2.10 -20.99 13.06
CA ARG A 617 -1.69 -19.58 13.09
C ARG A 617 -2.40 -18.88 11.97
N ASP A 618 -3.07 -17.78 12.30
CA ASP A 618 -3.79 -17.01 11.30
C ASP A 618 -2.90 -15.95 10.63
N ALA A 619 -3.45 -15.18 9.69
CA ALA A 619 -2.68 -14.16 8.99
C ALA A 619 -2.14 -13.07 9.93
N PHE A 620 -2.84 -12.76 11.02
CA PHE A 620 -2.34 -11.82 12.02
C PHE A 620 -1.15 -12.43 12.79
N ASP A 621 -1.27 -13.66 13.28
CA ASP A 621 -0.23 -14.31 14.09
C ASP A 621 1.08 -14.48 13.28
N ILE A 622 0.99 -14.91 12.01
CA ILE A 622 2.15 -15.02 11.13
C ILE A 622 2.82 -13.66 10.92
N THR A 623 2.03 -12.62 10.65
CA THR A 623 2.54 -11.26 10.42
C THR A 623 3.22 -10.72 11.66
N PHE A 624 2.58 -10.84 12.82
CA PHE A 624 3.04 -10.25 14.07
C PHE A 624 4.32 -10.90 14.56
N ASP A 625 4.41 -12.23 14.52
CA ASP A 625 5.64 -12.92 14.90
C ASP A 625 6.79 -12.61 13.93
N SER A 626 6.50 -12.48 12.64
CA SER A 626 7.52 -12.14 11.63
C SER A 626 8.02 -10.69 11.77
N LEU A 627 7.17 -9.76 12.25
CA LEU A 627 7.61 -8.42 12.62
C LEU A 627 8.60 -8.45 13.78
N LEU A 628 8.34 -9.25 14.81
CA LEU A 628 9.24 -9.39 15.95
C LEU A 628 10.58 -10.01 15.53
N GLU A 629 10.55 -11.04 14.68
CA GLU A 629 11.77 -11.62 14.09
C GLU A 629 12.56 -10.62 13.23
N LYS A 630 11.87 -9.77 12.45
CA LYS A 630 12.51 -8.68 11.71
C LYS A 630 13.24 -7.73 12.65
N ILE A 631 12.61 -7.31 13.74
CA ILE A 631 13.25 -6.40 14.71
C ILE A 631 14.44 -7.10 15.40
N ASN A 632 14.28 -8.35 15.85
CA ASN A 632 15.35 -9.13 16.47
C ASN A 632 16.61 -9.28 15.61
N LYS A 633 16.45 -9.35 14.28
CA LYS A 633 17.56 -9.48 13.33
C LYS A 633 18.12 -8.15 12.84
N SER A 634 17.44 -7.05 13.14
CA SER A 634 17.85 -5.69 12.76
C SER A 634 18.60 -4.96 13.88
N GLU A 635 18.56 -5.52 15.10
CA GLU A 635 19.48 -5.25 16.22
C GLU A 635 20.83 -5.96 15.97
#